data_AF-A0A376BBL1-F1
#
_entry.id   AF-A0A376BBL1-F1
#
_cell.length_a   1.000
_cell.length_b   1.000
_cell.length_c   1.000
_cell.angle_alpha   90.00
_cell.angle_beta   90.00
_cell.angle_gamma   90.00
#
_symmetry.space_group_name_H-M   'P 1'
#
loop_
_entity.id
_entity.type
_entity.pdbx_description
1 polymer ?
#
loop_
_entity_poly.entity_id
_entity_poly.type
_entity_poly.pdbx_seq_one_letter_code
_entity_poly.pdbx_strand_id
1 'polypeptide(L)'
;MLWLYVPELLSSINGFLFQELNSLNYFVRISATKLIGDILGTRQPNMNYVTAYNETYKAWLTKVADSNSKVRISWVKTVAKIFNNSQNDIISNDICNGVCKTLMDVDIRVRLAAVQIFDKISVEIIWLYMKTSLVFQELFHFTRDKNQDIRETVLAFLSSFYQTTMTKHYNVSINNQELVEITNKIPTVLLNLYYINDKIINQIVDKYLLEKIIPYNEESAKKRVDRLLLVTSHLDKKALASFYAFNRRQIELSLVVTKFVEFSELANGLANDENVPVVEGEDVSNGLNQIIKWLSDSLSNSFSTQDILKLFVSMKNKKLYCLLKTIVSSDSPYHTVLSCLVEFSNKLKDARIFDKVKLGSTFTRADFAQIFKLLAYRSAPIYYNISNVEELLKRSDSKHIIDNITEVNPSLFKDQIETLQNTIKQYGLDEKALTTDAVDTLKTIYRIGKAHRHYLETKDTFFIDRLKDFSISGLPYEAKYATKILGLLDGSEKILQSILDSILPLKKGGGAALILTASEIYKLRPELLKESTTDIVTFVLSNILLANEITSDDENDTWIADEFLNKTENNIIASKVFSLELLKNSLIAISNDLSTDQIIKEAFINKTLKLFIFLVATGGELINESNKEFYPTPVEFQRKLRCVAGIQLLKLAKVHELNKFIGSESVEKLVNLMEDESLQVRETFITYLKKYISEEKISIKFLPLIFFVAFEPDKTLKHDTRIWIQFMCRKEIFKRNTFFERGFPRLIHYIAHHPDVSDGLDEGNERIVKLKNALEYLN
;
A
#
# COMPACT_ATOMS: atom_id res chain seq x y z
N MET A 1 -10.84 53.49 -11.48
CA MET A 1 -12.16 54.11 -11.23
C MET A 1 -12.86 54.54 -12.52
N LEU A 2 -12.21 55.15 -13.51
CA LEU A 2 -12.86 55.56 -14.77
C LEU A 2 -13.64 54.43 -15.48
N TRP A 3 -13.05 53.24 -15.60
CA TRP A 3 -13.71 52.04 -16.14
C TRP A 3 -15.06 51.71 -15.47
N LEU A 4 -15.20 52.02 -14.18
CA LEU A 4 -16.39 51.66 -13.40
C LEU A 4 -17.58 52.57 -13.64
N TYR A 5 -17.31 53.84 -13.94
CA TYR A 5 -18.32 54.91 -13.94
C TYR A 5 -18.56 55.47 -15.34
N VAL A 6 -17.52 55.56 -16.18
CA VAL A 6 -17.59 56.12 -17.54
C VAL A 6 -16.71 55.29 -18.49
N PRO A 7 -17.12 54.07 -18.84
CA PRO A 7 -16.31 53.15 -19.65
C PRO A 7 -16.01 53.68 -21.06
N GLU A 8 -16.90 54.50 -21.64
CA GLU A 8 -16.74 55.10 -22.97
C GLU A 8 -15.50 56.00 -23.07
N LEU A 9 -15.15 56.69 -21.98
CA LEU A 9 -13.97 57.56 -21.92
C LEU A 9 -12.66 56.76 -22.03
N LEU A 10 -12.71 55.45 -21.75
CA LEU A 10 -11.56 54.56 -21.88
C LEU A 10 -11.17 54.35 -23.34
N SER A 11 -12.12 54.48 -24.29
CA SER A 11 -11.86 54.28 -25.73
C SER A 11 -10.78 55.24 -26.24
N SER A 12 -10.80 56.48 -25.76
CA SER A 12 -9.84 57.53 -26.16
C SER A 12 -8.42 57.28 -25.64
N ILE A 13 -8.26 56.47 -24.59
CA ILE A 13 -6.97 56.23 -23.92
C ILE A 13 -6.46 54.80 -24.05
N ASN A 14 -7.29 53.85 -24.49
CA ASN A 14 -6.94 52.44 -24.54
C ASN A 14 -5.78 52.14 -25.52
N GLY A 15 -5.61 52.96 -26.57
CA GLY A 15 -4.45 52.90 -27.45
C GLY A 15 -3.11 53.16 -26.72
N PHE A 16 -3.09 54.06 -25.73
CA PHE A 16 -1.90 54.29 -24.91
C PHE A 16 -1.60 53.09 -24.00
N LEU A 17 -2.63 52.42 -23.47
CA LEU A 17 -2.42 51.18 -22.69
C LEU A 17 -1.77 50.08 -23.53
N PHE A 18 -2.15 49.96 -24.80
CA PHE A 18 -1.49 49.05 -25.74
C PHE A 18 -0.01 49.42 -25.96
N GLN A 19 0.30 50.70 -26.10
CA GLN A 19 1.68 51.17 -26.22
C GLN A 19 2.49 50.92 -24.94
N GLU A 20 1.90 51.18 -23.77
CA GLU A 20 2.54 50.97 -22.47
C GLU A 20 2.84 49.49 -22.20
N LEU A 21 1.96 48.57 -22.61
CA LEU A 21 2.21 47.14 -22.57
C LEU A 21 3.44 46.73 -23.39
N ASN A 22 3.79 47.49 -24.42
CA ASN A 22 4.93 47.24 -25.31
C ASN A 22 6.10 48.21 -25.06
N SER A 23 6.06 48.97 -23.97
CA SER A 23 7.12 49.90 -23.58
C SER A 23 8.45 49.19 -23.35
N LEU A 24 9.57 49.85 -23.67
CA LEU A 24 10.91 49.37 -23.36
C LEU A 24 11.14 49.30 -21.84
N ASN A 25 10.51 50.19 -21.07
CA ASN A 25 10.67 50.23 -19.62
C ASN A 25 9.76 49.19 -18.94
N TYR A 26 10.36 48.21 -18.27
CA TYR A 26 9.63 47.15 -17.62
C TYR A 26 8.75 47.64 -16.45
N PHE A 27 9.08 48.78 -15.80
CA PHE A 27 8.22 49.35 -14.75
C PHE A 27 6.88 49.84 -15.31
N VAL A 28 6.90 50.41 -16.51
CA VAL A 28 5.68 50.83 -17.22
C VAL A 28 4.85 49.61 -17.59
N ARG A 29 5.49 48.56 -18.12
CA ARG A 29 4.81 47.29 -18.45
C ARG A 29 4.18 46.64 -17.22
N ILE A 30 4.85 46.66 -16.05
CA ILE A 30 4.29 46.15 -14.78
C ILE A 30 2.98 46.88 -14.45
N SER A 31 3.02 48.22 -14.44
CA SER A 31 1.87 49.06 -14.09
C SER A 31 0.71 48.87 -15.07
N ALA A 32 0.97 48.87 -16.38
CA ALA A 32 -0.02 48.63 -17.41
C ALA A 32 -0.65 47.23 -17.30
N THR A 33 0.18 46.21 -17.09
CA THR A 33 -0.28 44.82 -16.89
C THR A 33 -1.19 44.69 -15.67
N LYS A 34 -0.80 45.34 -14.56
CA LYS A 34 -1.61 45.36 -13.33
C LYS A 34 -2.93 46.09 -13.54
N LEU A 35 -2.91 47.26 -14.17
CA LEU A 35 -4.10 48.07 -14.42
C LEU A 35 -5.12 47.32 -15.28
N ILE A 36 -4.69 46.68 -16.36
CA ILE A 36 -5.58 45.88 -17.21
C ILE A 36 -6.12 44.68 -16.44
N GLY A 37 -5.30 43.98 -15.65
CA GLY A 37 -5.79 42.91 -14.78
C GLY A 37 -6.82 43.38 -13.75
N ASP A 38 -6.65 44.59 -13.21
CA ASP A 38 -7.62 45.23 -12.31
C ASP A 38 -8.93 45.58 -13.02
N ILE A 39 -8.87 46.05 -14.27
CA ILE A 39 -10.04 46.33 -15.13
C ILE A 39 -10.80 45.02 -15.42
N LEU A 40 -10.09 43.97 -15.83
CA LEU A 40 -10.67 42.64 -16.11
C LEU A 40 -11.31 42.02 -14.87
N GLY A 41 -10.70 42.21 -13.70
CA GLY A 41 -11.24 41.75 -12.41
C GLY A 41 -12.28 42.68 -11.79
N THR A 42 -12.93 43.52 -12.59
CA THR A 42 -13.99 44.42 -12.15
C THR A 42 -15.23 44.24 -13.01
N ARG A 43 -16.38 44.01 -12.37
CA ARG A 43 -17.65 43.83 -13.09
C ARG A 43 -18.16 45.16 -13.65
N GLN A 44 -18.42 45.19 -14.95
CA GLN A 44 -19.11 46.28 -15.63
C GLN A 44 -20.34 45.73 -16.37
N PRO A 45 -21.56 46.19 -16.05
CA PRO A 45 -22.78 45.61 -16.61
C PRO A 45 -23.00 45.98 -18.09
N ASN A 46 -22.51 47.16 -18.50
CA ASN A 46 -22.86 47.75 -19.80
C ASN A 46 -21.78 47.53 -20.88
N MET A 47 -20.56 47.15 -20.51
CA MET A 47 -19.47 46.96 -21.48
C MET A 47 -18.48 45.91 -21.01
N ASN A 48 -18.13 44.97 -21.89
CA ASN A 48 -17.12 43.95 -21.63
C ASN A 48 -15.78 44.38 -22.26
N TYR A 49 -14.73 44.46 -21.43
CA TYR A 49 -13.41 44.94 -21.86
C TYR A 49 -12.80 44.06 -22.96
N VAL A 50 -12.99 42.75 -22.90
CA VAL A 50 -12.41 41.77 -23.84
C VAL A 50 -13.00 41.94 -25.23
N THR A 51 -14.31 42.14 -25.31
CA THR A 51 -15.01 42.36 -26.58
C THR A 51 -14.76 43.75 -27.12
N ALA A 52 -14.74 44.77 -26.26
CA ALA A 52 -14.54 46.17 -26.67
C ALA A 52 -13.09 46.47 -27.10
N TYR A 53 -12.12 45.85 -26.43
CA TYR A 53 -10.69 46.13 -26.63
C TYR A 53 -9.87 44.85 -26.81
N ASN A 54 -10.28 44.02 -27.77
CA ASN A 54 -9.68 42.70 -28.02
C ASN A 54 -8.17 42.77 -28.32
N GLU A 55 -7.70 43.78 -29.05
CA GLU A 55 -6.26 43.91 -29.35
C GLU A 55 -5.41 44.16 -28.10
N THR A 56 -5.86 45.07 -27.22
CA THR A 56 -5.19 45.35 -25.94
C THR A 56 -5.29 44.16 -25.00
N TYR A 57 -6.41 43.45 -24.99
CA TYR A 57 -6.57 42.21 -24.24
C TYR A 57 -5.61 41.11 -24.72
N LYS A 58 -5.52 40.86 -26.03
CA LYS A 58 -4.56 39.91 -26.60
C LYS A 58 -3.12 40.30 -26.30
N ALA A 59 -2.78 41.58 -26.40
CA ALA A 59 -1.46 42.08 -25.99
C ALA A 59 -1.18 41.84 -24.51
N TRP A 60 -2.18 42.02 -23.65
CA TRP A 60 -2.07 41.72 -22.21
C TRP A 60 -1.85 40.23 -21.95
N LEU A 61 -2.54 39.33 -22.66
CA LEU A 61 -2.32 37.88 -22.55
C LEU A 61 -0.88 37.48 -22.90
N THR A 62 -0.23 38.16 -23.84
CA THR A 62 1.18 37.87 -24.18
C THR A 62 2.17 38.21 -23.06
N LYS A 63 1.77 39.03 -22.06
CA LYS A 63 2.67 39.43 -20.96
C LYS A 63 3.06 38.26 -20.04
N VAL A 64 2.40 37.10 -20.14
CA VAL A 64 2.86 35.84 -19.52
C VAL A 64 4.24 35.40 -20.04
N ALA A 65 4.61 35.81 -21.25
CA ALA A 65 5.88 35.51 -21.89
C ALA A 65 6.80 36.75 -21.97
N ASP A 66 6.57 37.77 -21.13
CA ASP A 66 7.45 38.95 -21.08
C ASP A 66 8.88 38.56 -20.66
N SER A 67 9.87 39.23 -21.24
CA SER A 67 11.29 38.97 -20.93
C SER A 67 11.64 39.25 -19.47
N ASN A 68 10.91 40.13 -18.78
CA ASN A 68 11.15 40.45 -17.38
C ASN A 68 10.22 39.65 -16.45
N SER A 69 10.79 38.86 -15.55
CA SER A 69 10.01 38.04 -14.60
C SER A 69 9.11 38.84 -13.67
N LYS A 70 9.44 40.11 -13.35
CA LYS A 70 8.56 40.97 -12.54
C LYS A 70 7.26 41.34 -13.25
N VAL A 71 7.28 41.48 -14.59
CA VAL A 71 6.07 41.71 -15.40
C VAL A 71 5.19 40.45 -15.36
N ARG A 72 5.80 39.27 -15.57
CA ARG A 72 5.11 37.97 -15.48
C ARG A 72 4.47 37.74 -14.10
N ILE A 73 5.20 38.04 -13.02
CA ILE A 73 4.66 38.01 -11.64
C ILE A 73 3.49 38.99 -11.47
N SER A 74 3.60 40.19 -12.03
CA SER A 74 2.52 41.20 -11.98
C SER A 74 1.26 40.70 -12.67
N TRP A 75 1.39 40.06 -13.84
CA TRP A 75 0.28 39.42 -14.54
C TRP A 75 -0.39 38.36 -13.65
N VAL A 76 0.39 37.41 -13.13
CA VAL A 76 -0.10 36.31 -12.28
C VAL A 76 -0.87 36.81 -11.07
N LYS A 77 -0.38 37.85 -10.39
CA LYS A 77 -1.02 38.41 -9.18
C LYS A 77 -2.42 38.97 -9.43
N THR A 78 -2.76 39.32 -10.67
CA THR A 78 -4.11 39.82 -11.02
C THR A 78 -5.13 38.69 -11.20
N VAL A 79 -4.68 37.47 -11.50
CA VAL A 79 -5.53 36.32 -11.85
C VAL A 79 -6.58 36.01 -10.78
N ALA A 80 -6.19 35.99 -9.51
CA ALA A 80 -7.11 35.68 -8.42
C ALA A 80 -8.27 36.69 -8.33
N LYS A 81 -7.97 37.99 -8.53
CA LYS A 81 -8.99 39.04 -8.56
C LYS A 81 -9.93 38.87 -9.76
N ILE A 82 -9.39 38.47 -10.91
CA ILE A 82 -10.19 38.20 -12.11
C ILE A 82 -11.18 37.07 -11.81
N PHE A 83 -10.71 35.89 -11.40
CA PHE A 83 -11.60 34.76 -11.10
C PHE A 83 -12.66 35.06 -10.03
N ASN A 84 -12.30 35.79 -8.97
CA ASN A 84 -13.25 36.09 -7.89
C ASN A 84 -14.37 37.07 -8.28
N ASN A 85 -14.10 38.00 -9.19
CA ASN A 85 -15.01 39.10 -9.49
C ASN A 85 -15.66 39.02 -10.87
N SER A 86 -15.01 38.36 -11.84
CA SER A 86 -15.55 38.16 -13.18
C SER A 86 -16.11 36.75 -13.31
N GLN A 87 -17.43 36.62 -13.20
CA GLN A 87 -18.19 35.41 -13.52
C GLN A 87 -18.24 35.17 -15.05
N ASN A 88 -17.10 35.25 -15.73
CA ASN A 88 -17.02 35.26 -17.19
C ASN A 88 -16.37 33.98 -17.69
N ASP A 89 -17.18 33.01 -18.11
CA ASP A 89 -16.73 31.78 -18.77
C ASP A 89 -15.86 32.06 -20.01
N ILE A 90 -16.06 33.22 -20.65
CA ILE A 90 -15.40 33.65 -21.89
C ILE A 90 -13.86 33.74 -21.74
N ILE A 91 -13.34 34.20 -20.60
CA ILE A 91 -11.89 34.42 -20.40
C ILE A 91 -11.19 33.30 -19.64
N SER A 92 -11.96 32.36 -19.07
CA SER A 92 -11.43 31.33 -18.19
C SER A 92 -10.36 30.48 -18.86
N ASN A 93 -10.57 30.09 -20.11
CA ASN A 93 -9.62 29.28 -20.87
C ASN A 93 -8.31 30.03 -21.15
N ASP A 94 -8.39 31.29 -21.57
CA ASP A 94 -7.22 32.12 -21.86
C ASP A 94 -6.37 32.34 -20.60
N ILE A 95 -7.03 32.57 -19.46
CA ILE A 95 -6.36 32.74 -18.17
C ILE A 95 -5.76 31.40 -17.71
N CYS A 96 -6.48 30.28 -17.81
CA CYS A 96 -5.95 28.96 -17.45
C CYS A 96 -4.70 28.62 -18.28
N ASN A 97 -4.72 28.88 -19.59
CA ASN A 97 -3.56 28.69 -20.46
C ASN A 97 -2.38 29.58 -20.04
N GLY A 98 -2.65 30.83 -19.66
CA GLY A 98 -1.63 31.73 -19.11
C GLY A 98 -1.05 31.24 -17.78
N VAL A 99 -1.90 30.74 -16.87
CA VAL A 99 -1.49 30.13 -15.59
C VAL A 99 -0.65 28.88 -15.81
N CYS A 100 -1.00 27.99 -16.75
CA CYS A 100 -0.16 26.85 -17.10
C CYS A 100 1.25 27.29 -17.53
N LYS A 101 1.37 28.33 -18.35
CA LYS A 101 2.68 28.86 -18.79
C LYS A 101 3.50 29.43 -17.63
N THR A 102 2.85 30.07 -16.65
CA THR A 102 3.54 30.66 -15.50
C THR A 102 3.88 29.62 -14.44
N LEU A 103 3.15 28.51 -14.37
CA LEU A 103 3.52 27.33 -13.60
C LEU A 103 4.78 26.68 -14.19
N MET A 104 4.89 26.57 -15.52
CA MET A 104 6.08 26.02 -16.21
C MET A 104 7.23 27.03 -16.40
N ASP A 105 7.23 28.15 -15.66
CA ASP A 105 8.20 29.22 -15.86
C ASP A 105 9.63 28.82 -15.41
N VAL A 106 10.64 29.29 -16.15
CA VAL A 106 12.05 29.12 -15.80
C VAL A 106 12.41 29.85 -14.49
N ASP A 107 11.80 31.00 -14.21
CA ASP A 107 12.03 31.76 -12.97
C ASP A 107 11.15 31.24 -11.83
N ILE A 108 11.80 30.72 -10.79
CA ILE A 108 11.15 30.13 -9.63
C ILE A 108 10.20 31.09 -8.89
N ARG A 109 10.46 32.39 -8.93
CA ARG A 109 9.61 33.41 -8.29
C ARG A 109 8.28 33.56 -9.03
N VAL A 110 8.28 33.35 -10.35
CA VAL A 110 7.05 33.34 -11.14
C VAL A 110 6.24 32.09 -10.80
N ARG A 111 6.89 30.91 -10.77
CA ARG A 111 6.23 29.64 -10.38
C ARG A 111 5.62 29.71 -8.98
N LEU A 112 6.37 30.22 -8.01
CA LEU A 112 5.87 30.41 -6.64
C LEU A 112 4.68 31.37 -6.60
N ALA A 113 4.76 32.52 -7.30
CA ALA A 113 3.64 33.44 -7.39
C ALA A 113 2.41 32.81 -8.06
N ALA A 114 2.61 31.92 -9.03
CA ALA A 114 1.55 31.20 -9.74
C ALA A 114 0.85 30.20 -8.84
N VAL A 115 1.58 29.45 -8.02
CA VAL A 115 0.96 28.54 -7.03
C VAL A 115 0.20 29.32 -5.95
N GLN A 116 0.75 30.44 -5.48
CA GLN A 116 0.14 31.25 -4.41
C GLN A 116 -1.20 31.92 -4.80
N ILE A 117 -1.57 31.95 -6.09
CA ILE A 117 -2.86 32.52 -6.49
C ILE A 117 -4.02 31.64 -6.03
N PHE A 118 -3.82 30.32 -5.94
CA PHE A 118 -4.90 29.37 -5.67
C PHE A 118 -5.43 29.51 -4.23
N ASP A 119 -4.60 29.91 -3.28
CA ASP A 119 -5.02 30.24 -1.91
C ASP A 119 -5.95 31.45 -1.83
N LYS A 120 -6.01 32.26 -2.90
CA LYS A 120 -6.82 33.48 -2.99
C LYS A 120 -8.08 33.30 -3.81
N ILE A 121 -8.29 32.15 -4.46
CA ILE A 121 -9.47 31.85 -5.27
C ILE A 121 -10.36 30.90 -4.47
N SER A 122 -11.67 31.17 -4.44
CA SER A 122 -12.59 30.25 -3.75
C SER A 122 -12.67 28.91 -4.49
N VAL A 123 -12.81 27.81 -3.74
CA VAL A 123 -12.94 26.47 -4.33
C VAL A 123 -14.16 26.37 -5.25
N GLU A 124 -15.26 27.03 -4.92
CA GLU A 124 -16.46 27.10 -5.77
C GLU A 124 -16.14 27.71 -7.15
N ILE A 125 -15.39 28.81 -7.18
CA ILE A 125 -15.00 29.47 -8.42
C ILE A 125 -14.08 28.59 -9.25
N ILE A 126 -13.16 27.84 -8.61
CA ILE A 126 -12.32 26.85 -9.29
C ILE A 126 -13.19 25.80 -9.97
N TRP A 127 -14.18 25.26 -9.26
CA TRP A 127 -15.10 24.25 -9.81
C TRP A 127 -15.94 24.77 -10.99
N LEU A 128 -16.41 26.02 -10.92
CA LEU A 128 -17.24 26.62 -11.96
C LEU A 128 -16.45 27.03 -13.21
N TYR A 129 -15.23 27.53 -13.06
CA TYR A 129 -14.54 28.24 -14.15
C TYR A 129 -13.19 27.62 -14.57
N MET A 130 -12.49 26.85 -13.73
CA MET A 130 -11.25 26.17 -14.14
C MET A 130 -11.56 24.84 -14.82
N LYS A 131 -11.81 24.89 -16.12
CA LYS A 131 -12.17 23.72 -16.93
C LYS A 131 -10.97 22.90 -17.41
N THR A 132 -9.74 23.41 -17.25
CA THR A 132 -8.54 22.76 -17.80
C THR A 132 -7.82 21.89 -16.77
N SER A 133 -7.76 20.58 -17.04
CA SER A 133 -7.03 19.62 -16.21
C SER A 133 -5.51 19.84 -16.15
N LEU A 134 -4.90 20.47 -17.17
CA LEU A 134 -3.45 20.75 -17.23
C LEU A 134 -2.92 21.53 -16.02
N VAL A 135 -3.70 22.50 -15.52
CA VAL A 135 -3.30 23.29 -14.34
C VAL A 135 -3.02 22.37 -13.15
N PHE A 136 -3.91 21.42 -12.90
CA PHE A 136 -3.78 20.48 -11.79
C PHE A 136 -2.70 19.42 -12.02
N GLN A 137 -2.46 19.03 -13.29
CA GLN A 137 -1.33 18.14 -13.62
C GLN A 137 0.00 18.79 -13.24
N GLU A 138 0.21 20.07 -13.56
CA GLU A 138 1.40 20.83 -13.14
C GLU A 138 1.49 20.95 -11.62
N LEU A 139 0.37 21.22 -10.94
CA LEU A 139 0.33 21.22 -9.47
C LEU A 139 0.72 19.85 -8.89
N PHE A 140 0.26 18.74 -9.48
CA PHE A 140 0.69 17.40 -9.04
C PHE A 140 2.19 17.18 -9.22
N HIS A 141 2.79 17.64 -10.33
CA HIS A 141 4.24 17.59 -10.50
C HIS A 141 4.98 18.37 -9.42
N PHE A 142 4.46 19.54 -9.01
CA PHE A 142 5.07 20.35 -7.96
C PHE A 142 4.99 19.79 -6.54
N THR A 143 4.15 18.78 -6.28
CA THR A 143 4.20 18.04 -5.01
C THR A 143 5.55 17.34 -4.78
N ARG A 144 6.34 17.15 -5.85
CA ARG A 144 7.69 16.60 -5.83
C ARG A 144 8.77 17.60 -6.25
N ASP A 145 8.45 18.91 -6.30
CA ASP A 145 9.43 19.93 -6.65
C ASP A 145 10.57 19.95 -5.63
N LYS A 146 11.78 20.28 -6.08
CA LYS A 146 12.96 20.41 -5.22
C LYS A 146 12.83 21.59 -4.26
N ASN A 147 12.17 22.66 -4.69
CA ASN A 147 11.93 23.83 -3.86
C ASN A 147 10.82 23.56 -2.84
N GLN A 148 11.17 23.78 -1.56
CA GLN A 148 10.29 23.50 -0.43
C GLN A 148 9.07 24.42 -0.39
N ASP A 149 9.23 25.73 -0.63
CA ASP A 149 8.13 26.70 -0.58
C ASP A 149 7.04 26.39 -1.61
N ILE A 150 7.45 26.06 -2.84
CA ILE A 150 6.51 25.64 -3.90
C ILE A 150 5.78 24.37 -3.46
N ARG A 151 6.54 23.34 -3.06
CA ARG A 151 5.98 22.05 -2.65
C ARG A 151 4.98 22.18 -1.50
N GLU A 152 5.32 22.93 -0.46
CA GLU A 152 4.46 23.15 0.70
C GLU A 152 3.21 23.95 0.35
N THR A 153 3.33 25.01 -0.45
CA THR A 153 2.18 25.81 -0.90
C THR A 153 1.21 24.96 -1.72
N VAL A 154 1.72 24.14 -2.65
CA VAL A 154 0.90 23.21 -3.45
C VAL A 154 0.19 22.19 -2.57
N LEU A 155 0.91 21.55 -1.64
CA LEU A 155 0.32 20.55 -0.74
C LEU A 155 -0.78 21.17 0.14
N ALA A 156 -0.56 22.39 0.64
CA ALA A 156 -1.55 23.13 1.40
C ALA A 156 -2.82 23.40 0.59
N PHE A 157 -2.66 23.88 -0.65
CA PHE A 157 -3.76 24.15 -1.56
C PHE A 157 -4.53 22.88 -1.91
N LEU A 158 -3.87 21.84 -2.45
CA LEU A 158 -4.53 20.60 -2.88
C LEU A 158 -5.30 19.92 -1.74
N SER A 159 -4.71 19.85 -0.54
CA SER A 159 -5.37 19.28 0.63
C SER A 159 -6.62 20.08 1.03
N SER A 160 -6.53 21.41 0.99
CA SER A 160 -7.66 22.28 1.33
C SER A 160 -8.76 22.23 0.27
N PHE A 161 -8.37 22.24 -1.01
CA PHE A 161 -9.27 22.05 -2.15
C PHE A 161 -10.05 20.73 -2.04
N TYR A 162 -9.36 19.62 -1.74
CA TYR A 162 -9.99 18.32 -1.52
C TYR A 162 -10.97 18.34 -0.34
N GLN A 163 -10.56 18.92 0.80
CA GLN A 163 -11.43 19.02 1.98
C GLN A 163 -12.71 19.82 1.66
N THR A 164 -12.57 21.04 1.14
CA THR A 164 -13.70 21.91 0.85
C THR A 164 -14.64 21.31 -0.19
N THR A 165 -14.10 20.71 -1.25
CA THR A 165 -14.88 20.00 -2.27
C THR A 165 -15.80 18.96 -1.65
N MET A 166 -15.27 18.19 -0.70
CA MET A 166 -15.95 17.05 -0.13
C MET A 166 -16.95 17.46 0.95
N THR A 167 -16.62 18.48 1.75
CA THR A 167 -17.55 19.06 2.74
C THR A 167 -18.72 19.80 2.09
N LYS A 168 -18.48 20.46 0.95
CA LYS A 168 -19.52 21.21 0.21
C LYS A 168 -20.20 20.38 -0.88
N HIS A 169 -19.78 19.13 -1.09
CA HIS A 169 -20.29 18.25 -2.13
C HIS A 169 -20.24 18.87 -3.55
N TYR A 170 -19.19 19.62 -3.86
CA TYR A 170 -19.02 20.25 -5.20
C TYR A 170 -18.85 19.22 -6.31
N ASN A 171 -18.23 18.08 -6.00
CA ASN A 171 -18.08 16.95 -6.91
C ASN A 171 -19.42 16.33 -7.38
N VAL A 172 -20.52 16.62 -6.68
CA VAL A 172 -21.87 16.14 -7.03
C VAL A 172 -22.74 17.30 -7.53
N SER A 173 -22.62 18.47 -6.90
CA SER A 173 -23.47 19.63 -7.21
C SER A 173 -23.03 20.40 -8.46
N ILE A 174 -21.76 20.31 -8.85
CA ILE A 174 -21.22 21.00 -10.03
C ILE A 174 -20.79 19.95 -11.06
N ASN A 175 -21.35 20.04 -12.28
CA ASN A 175 -21.04 19.10 -13.35
C ASN A 175 -19.68 19.41 -13.99
N ASN A 176 -18.61 18.84 -13.44
CA ASN A 176 -17.25 18.93 -14.00
C ASN A 176 -16.51 17.60 -13.78
N GLN A 177 -16.65 16.67 -14.73
CA GLN A 177 -16.09 15.32 -14.63
C GLN A 177 -14.54 15.32 -14.56
N GLU A 178 -13.87 16.20 -15.31
CA GLU A 178 -12.40 16.32 -15.25
C GLU A 178 -11.91 16.67 -13.83
N LEU A 179 -12.56 17.63 -13.16
CA LEU A 179 -12.20 17.99 -11.79
C LEU A 179 -12.57 16.91 -10.78
N VAL A 180 -13.61 16.11 -11.01
CA VAL A 180 -13.91 14.95 -10.17
C VAL A 180 -12.75 13.95 -10.22
N GLU A 181 -12.27 13.60 -11.41
CA GLU A 181 -11.12 12.70 -11.56
C GLU A 181 -9.85 13.25 -10.91
N ILE A 182 -9.57 14.54 -11.10
CA ILE A 182 -8.43 15.23 -10.46
C ILE A 182 -8.56 15.17 -8.94
N THR A 183 -9.72 15.50 -8.40
CA THR A 183 -9.96 15.52 -6.96
C THR A 183 -9.75 14.13 -6.36
N ASN A 184 -10.24 13.09 -7.03
CA ASN A 184 -10.08 11.72 -6.59
C ASN A 184 -8.61 11.24 -6.62
N LYS A 185 -7.76 11.84 -7.45
CA LYS A 185 -6.30 11.55 -7.49
C LYS A 185 -5.51 12.23 -6.37
N ILE A 186 -6.03 13.26 -5.71
CA ILE A 186 -5.29 14.03 -4.68
C ILE A 186 -4.78 13.13 -3.53
N PRO A 187 -5.61 12.26 -2.89
CA PRO A 187 -5.12 11.38 -1.83
C PRO A 187 -3.99 10.44 -2.29
N THR A 188 -4.11 9.92 -3.52
CA THR A 188 -3.10 9.06 -4.15
C THR A 188 -1.77 9.77 -4.31
N VAL A 189 -1.79 11.02 -4.81
CA VAL A 189 -0.58 11.85 -4.98
C VAL A 189 0.10 12.09 -3.62
N LEU A 190 -0.67 12.46 -2.58
CA LEU A 190 -0.14 12.71 -1.24
C LEU A 190 0.51 11.47 -0.62
N LEU A 191 -0.20 10.34 -0.62
CA LEU A 191 0.29 9.10 -0.02
C LEU A 191 1.52 8.55 -0.75
N ASN A 192 1.60 8.73 -2.07
CA ASN A 192 2.77 8.36 -2.87
C ASN A 192 4.03 9.17 -2.54
N LEU A 193 3.95 10.25 -1.76
CA LEU A 193 5.12 11.02 -1.31
C LEU A 193 5.90 10.30 -0.19
N TYR A 194 5.29 9.37 0.55
CA TYR A 194 6.02 8.59 1.56
C TYR A 194 7.20 7.81 0.97
N TYR A 195 7.13 7.44 -0.31
CA TYR A 195 8.21 6.74 -1.02
C TYR A 195 9.45 7.60 -1.28
N ILE A 196 9.35 8.92 -1.18
CA ILE A 196 10.53 9.81 -1.22
C ILE A 196 11.42 9.55 0.01
N ASN A 197 10.80 9.07 1.11
CA ASN A 197 11.46 8.78 2.39
C ASN A 197 12.19 10.00 2.97
N ASP A 198 11.61 11.18 2.76
CA ASP A 198 12.06 12.43 3.38
C ASP A 198 11.22 12.71 4.63
N LYS A 199 11.88 12.96 5.76
CA LYS A 199 11.21 13.11 7.05
C LYS A 199 10.30 14.34 7.10
N ILE A 200 10.68 15.45 6.48
CA ILE A 200 9.90 16.70 6.47
C ILE A 200 8.66 16.50 5.59
N ILE A 201 8.83 15.91 4.42
CA ILE A 201 7.70 15.58 3.53
C ILE A 201 6.72 14.66 4.24
N ASN A 202 7.20 13.60 4.89
CA ASN A 202 6.35 12.66 5.62
C ASN A 202 5.51 13.36 6.69
N GLN A 203 6.08 14.31 7.44
CA GLN A 203 5.33 15.09 8.45
C GLN A 203 4.22 15.94 7.86
N ILE A 204 4.49 16.57 6.71
CA ILE A 204 3.50 17.38 6.00
C ILE A 204 2.35 16.50 5.51
N VAL A 205 2.67 15.33 4.95
CA VAL A 205 1.67 14.35 4.51
C VAL A 205 0.85 13.84 5.69
N ASP A 206 1.49 13.47 6.81
CA ASP A 206 0.78 13.06 8.03
C ASP A 206 -0.25 14.13 8.44
N LYS A 207 0.20 15.39 8.52
CA LYS A 207 -0.65 16.52 8.89
C LYS A 207 -1.86 16.64 7.97
N TYR A 208 -1.67 16.68 6.66
CA TYR A 208 -2.78 16.87 5.73
C TYR A 208 -3.68 15.64 5.60
N LEU A 209 -3.11 14.44 5.70
CA LEU A 209 -3.89 13.20 5.70
C LEU A 209 -4.89 13.21 6.86
N LEU A 210 -4.43 13.55 8.08
CA LEU A 210 -5.27 13.57 9.27
C LEU A 210 -6.14 14.82 9.42
N GLU A 211 -5.71 16.00 8.95
CA GLU A 211 -6.47 17.25 9.14
C GLU A 211 -7.44 17.56 7.99
N LYS A 212 -7.17 17.06 6.77
CA LYS A 212 -7.84 17.50 5.53
C LYS A 212 -8.41 16.36 4.71
N ILE A 213 -7.63 15.31 4.45
CA ILE A 213 -8.04 14.21 3.58
C ILE A 213 -9.04 13.30 4.30
N ILE A 214 -8.65 12.73 5.45
CA ILE A 214 -9.52 11.95 6.34
C ILE A 214 -9.49 12.61 7.72
N PRO A 215 -10.32 13.66 7.95
CA PRO A 215 -10.26 14.49 9.15
C PRO A 215 -10.47 13.68 10.44
N TYR A 216 -9.52 13.77 11.38
CA TYR A 216 -9.61 13.09 12.69
C TYR A 216 -10.70 13.66 13.61
N ASN A 217 -11.25 14.83 13.31
CA ASN A 217 -12.22 15.52 14.15
C ASN A 217 -13.69 15.16 13.85
N GLU A 218 -13.95 14.21 12.96
CA GLU A 218 -15.32 13.74 12.68
C GLU A 218 -15.80 12.76 13.77
N GLU A 219 -16.88 13.11 14.48
CA GLU A 219 -17.40 12.34 15.61
C GLU A 219 -18.32 11.19 15.17
N SER A 220 -18.97 11.30 14.01
CA SER A 220 -19.86 10.25 13.51
C SER A 220 -19.06 9.07 12.92
N ALA A 221 -19.23 7.87 13.48
CA ALA A 221 -18.62 6.64 12.96
C ALA A 221 -18.96 6.41 11.49
N LYS A 222 -20.23 6.60 11.12
CA LYS A 222 -20.71 6.47 9.74
C LYS A 222 -19.96 7.41 8.78
N LYS A 223 -19.89 8.71 9.10
CA LYS A 223 -19.19 9.69 8.24
C LYS A 223 -17.69 9.42 8.15
N ARG A 224 -17.06 8.97 9.24
CA ARG A 224 -15.63 8.56 9.22
C ARG A 224 -15.41 7.39 8.28
N VAL A 225 -16.23 6.34 8.39
CA VAL A 225 -16.13 5.15 7.56
C VAL A 225 -16.45 5.46 6.10
N ASP A 226 -17.51 6.23 5.82
CA ASP A 226 -17.84 6.73 4.48
C ASP A 226 -16.64 7.46 3.85
N ARG A 227 -16.00 8.34 4.62
CA ARG A 227 -14.83 9.11 4.17
C ARG A 227 -13.62 8.21 3.91
N LEU A 228 -13.35 7.26 4.80
CA LEU A 228 -12.26 6.30 4.68
C LEU A 228 -12.44 5.41 3.44
N LEU A 229 -13.64 4.87 3.23
CA LEU A 229 -13.95 4.02 2.09
C LEU A 229 -13.89 4.79 0.77
N LEU A 230 -14.43 6.02 0.75
CA LEU A 230 -14.33 6.90 -0.42
C LEU A 230 -12.88 7.20 -0.80
N VAL A 231 -12.02 7.49 0.17
CA VAL A 231 -10.60 7.76 -0.11
C VAL A 231 -9.92 6.50 -0.61
N THR A 232 -10.07 5.38 0.10
CA THR A 232 -9.37 4.12 -0.23
C THR A 232 -9.81 3.50 -1.55
N SER A 233 -11.06 3.71 -1.98
CA SER A 233 -11.54 3.21 -3.28
C SER A 233 -10.89 3.88 -4.49
N HIS A 234 -10.33 5.08 -4.32
CA HIS A 234 -9.65 5.83 -5.38
C HIS A 234 -8.11 5.78 -5.27
N LEU A 235 -7.57 5.03 -4.31
CA LEU A 235 -6.12 4.86 -4.18
C LEU A 235 -5.60 3.88 -5.22
N ASP A 236 -4.49 4.24 -5.88
CA ASP A 236 -3.73 3.26 -6.65
C ASP A 236 -3.09 2.21 -5.71
N LYS A 237 -2.63 1.09 -6.27
CA LYS A 237 -2.02 -0.01 -5.50
C LYS A 237 -0.86 0.48 -4.61
N LYS A 238 -0.09 1.46 -5.08
CA LYS A 238 1.10 1.99 -4.41
C LYS A 238 0.76 2.88 -3.22
N ALA A 239 -0.23 3.76 -3.39
CA ALA A 239 -0.77 4.63 -2.36
C ALA A 239 -1.51 3.80 -1.29
N LEU A 240 -2.30 2.80 -1.70
CA LEU A 240 -2.96 1.89 -0.77
C LEU A 240 -1.94 1.13 0.09
N ALA A 241 -0.85 0.63 -0.50
CA ALA A 241 0.24 0.01 0.24
C ALA A 241 0.91 0.97 1.25
N SER A 242 1.07 2.25 0.88
CA SER A 242 1.60 3.26 1.81
C SER A 242 0.62 3.60 2.94
N PHE A 243 -0.69 3.59 2.68
CA PHE A 243 -1.72 3.76 3.71
C PHE A 243 -1.71 2.58 4.70
N TYR A 244 -1.60 1.35 4.21
CA TYR A 244 -1.44 0.18 5.09
C TYR A 244 -0.13 0.22 5.89
N ALA A 245 0.98 0.66 5.28
CA ALA A 245 2.24 0.86 5.99
C ALA A 245 2.15 1.94 7.08
N PHE A 246 1.41 3.03 6.82
CA PHE A 246 1.12 4.07 7.81
C PHE A 246 0.41 3.48 9.04
N ASN A 247 -0.66 2.69 8.85
CA ASN A 247 -1.40 2.08 9.96
C ASN A 247 -0.58 1.01 10.70
N ARG A 248 0.25 0.23 9.99
CA ARG A 248 1.16 -0.72 10.63
C ARG A 248 2.18 0.00 11.53
N ARG A 249 2.76 1.09 11.04
CA ARG A 249 3.70 1.91 11.81
C ARG A 249 3.02 2.56 13.03
N GLN A 250 1.73 2.88 12.94
CA GLN A 250 0.99 3.46 14.07
C GLN A 250 0.99 2.52 15.28
N ILE A 251 0.88 1.21 15.09
CA ILE A 251 0.93 0.23 16.18
C ILE A 251 2.32 0.16 16.80
N GLU A 252 3.36 0.07 15.96
CA GLU A 252 4.75 0.09 16.41
C GLU A 252 5.04 1.34 17.25
N LEU A 253 4.56 2.51 16.77
CA LEU A 253 4.69 3.77 17.49
C LEU A 253 3.84 3.84 18.77
N SER A 254 2.62 3.31 18.77
CA SER A 254 1.78 3.23 19.96
C SER A 254 2.49 2.47 21.10
N LEU A 255 3.10 1.33 20.78
CA LEU A 255 3.87 0.54 21.74
C LEU A 255 5.09 1.31 22.26
N VAL A 256 5.87 1.93 21.36
CA VAL A 256 7.06 2.71 21.75
C VAL A 256 6.68 3.92 22.60
N VAL A 257 5.61 4.65 22.25
CA VAL A 257 5.13 5.81 23.03
C VAL A 257 4.58 5.38 24.38
N THR A 258 3.88 4.24 24.46
CA THR A 258 3.44 3.68 25.74
C THR A 258 4.63 3.39 26.65
N LYS A 259 5.66 2.72 26.12
CA LYS A 259 6.91 2.45 26.85
C LYS A 259 7.66 3.72 27.22
N PHE A 260 7.70 4.71 26.33
CA PHE A 260 8.28 6.03 26.61
C PHE A 260 7.61 6.68 27.83
N VAL A 261 6.28 6.67 27.91
CA VAL A 261 5.54 7.22 29.05
C VAL A 261 5.80 6.41 30.33
N GLU A 262 5.78 5.08 30.26
CA GLU A 262 6.07 4.20 31.41
C GLU A 262 7.48 4.44 31.98
N PHE A 263 8.50 4.49 31.13
CA PHE A 263 9.87 4.81 31.58
C PHE A 263 9.99 6.25 32.08
N SER A 264 9.21 7.20 31.53
CA SER A 264 9.17 8.58 32.02
C SER A 264 8.53 8.68 33.41
N GLU A 265 7.52 7.84 33.71
CA GLU A 265 6.91 7.75 35.04
C GLU A 265 7.87 7.13 36.05
N LEU A 266 8.54 6.04 35.68
CA LEU A 266 9.55 5.36 36.52
C LEU A 266 10.74 6.27 36.84
N ALA A 267 11.33 6.91 35.83
CA ALA A 267 12.48 7.82 36.02
C ALA A 267 12.16 9.01 36.93
N ASN A 268 10.89 9.40 37.02
CA ASN A 268 10.45 10.52 37.83
C ASN A 268 9.87 10.11 39.20
N GLY A 269 9.84 8.82 39.53
CA GLY A 269 9.23 8.30 40.77
C GLY A 269 7.72 8.51 40.84
N LEU A 270 7.04 8.57 39.68
CA LEU A 270 5.61 8.83 39.55
C LEU A 270 4.79 7.56 39.30
N ALA A 271 5.43 6.39 39.25
CA ALA A 271 4.77 5.11 39.03
C ALA A 271 3.82 4.78 40.20
N ASN A 272 2.65 4.23 39.87
CA ASN A 272 1.56 3.98 40.83
C ASN A 272 1.58 2.55 41.43
N ASP A 273 2.68 1.80 41.34
CA ASP A 273 2.73 0.40 41.81
C ASP A 273 3.76 0.19 42.91
N GLU A 274 3.30 -0.31 44.06
CA GLU A 274 4.13 -0.85 45.16
C GLU A 274 4.80 -2.19 44.80
N ASN A 275 4.49 -2.76 43.63
CA ASN A 275 4.92 -4.11 43.19
C ASN A 275 5.87 -4.13 41.98
N VAL A 276 6.41 -2.98 41.54
CA VAL A 276 7.44 -2.97 40.49
C VAL A 276 8.80 -3.17 41.16
N PRO A 277 9.60 -4.20 40.76
CA PRO A 277 10.95 -4.36 41.30
C PRO A 277 11.73 -3.07 41.06
N VAL A 278 12.49 -2.65 42.06
CA VAL A 278 13.38 -1.48 41.96
C VAL A 278 14.43 -1.78 40.89
N VAL A 279 14.08 -1.52 39.63
CA VAL A 279 15.04 -1.52 38.53
C VAL A 279 16.01 -0.38 38.82
N GLU A 280 17.30 -0.68 38.81
CA GLU A 280 18.35 0.30 39.09
C GLU A 280 18.14 1.56 38.22
N GLY A 281 18.29 2.74 38.81
CA GLY A 281 18.00 4.01 38.13
C GLY A 281 18.82 4.22 36.83
N GLU A 282 19.97 3.55 36.71
CA GLU A 282 20.81 3.57 35.51
C GLU A 282 20.19 2.81 34.33
N ASP A 283 19.58 1.65 34.56
CA ASP A 283 18.94 0.85 33.49
C ASP A 283 17.70 1.53 32.92
N VAL A 284 16.89 2.15 33.80
CA VAL A 284 15.71 2.95 33.40
C VAL A 284 16.14 4.16 32.57
N SER A 285 17.19 4.86 33.00
CA SER A 285 17.75 6.02 32.29
C SER A 285 18.33 5.62 30.93
N ASN A 286 19.06 4.51 30.86
CA ASN A 286 19.64 3.98 29.62
C ASN A 286 18.54 3.57 28.63
N GLY A 287 17.52 2.84 29.09
CA GLY A 287 16.37 2.46 28.27
C GLY A 287 15.60 3.68 27.74
N LEU A 288 15.35 4.67 28.59
CA LEU A 288 14.70 5.92 28.20
C LEU A 288 15.52 6.67 27.13
N ASN A 289 16.84 6.77 27.30
CA ASN A 289 17.72 7.44 26.32
C ASN A 289 17.72 6.72 24.97
N GLN A 290 17.67 5.38 24.94
CA GLN A 290 17.54 4.61 23.70
C GLN A 290 16.20 4.88 23.00
N ILE A 291 15.10 4.91 23.75
CA ILE A 291 13.76 5.22 23.21
C ILE A 291 13.71 6.66 22.66
N ILE A 292 14.24 7.63 23.42
CA ILE A 292 14.32 9.02 22.97
C ILE A 292 15.12 9.12 21.67
N LYS A 293 16.26 8.43 21.58
CA LYS A 293 17.08 8.40 20.36
C LYS A 293 16.28 7.83 19.19
N TRP A 294 15.64 6.68 19.37
CA TRP A 294 14.83 6.04 18.33
C TRP A 294 13.67 6.93 17.85
N LEU A 295 12.95 7.57 18.79
CA LEU A 295 11.87 8.51 18.48
C LEU A 295 12.39 9.74 17.73
N SER A 296 13.53 10.29 18.15
CA SER A 296 14.17 11.41 17.47
C SER A 296 14.61 11.04 16.05
N ASP A 297 15.14 9.83 15.84
CA ASP A 297 15.52 9.33 14.52
C ASP A 297 14.30 9.11 13.60
N SER A 298 13.12 8.84 14.16
CA SER A 298 11.85 8.68 13.42
C SER A 298 11.19 10.01 13.03
N LEU A 299 11.56 11.09 13.71
CA LEU A 299 11.06 12.45 13.51
C LEU A 299 12.10 13.29 12.74
N SER A 300 11.68 14.42 12.14
CA SER A 300 12.63 15.33 11.48
C SER A 300 13.57 15.98 12.51
N ASN A 301 14.85 16.05 12.19
CA ASN A 301 15.85 16.77 13.00
C ASN A 301 15.82 18.30 12.75
N SER A 302 14.80 18.81 12.05
CA SER A 302 14.64 20.27 11.86
C SER A 302 14.48 20.99 13.19
N PHE A 303 13.99 20.26 14.20
CA PHE A 303 13.88 20.70 15.58
C PHE A 303 14.85 19.85 16.39
N SER A 304 15.38 20.38 17.48
CA SER A 304 16.18 19.61 18.44
C SER A 304 15.29 18.59 19.18
N THR A 305 14.74 17.60 18.46
CA THR A 305 13.68 16.69 18.91
C THR A 305 14.08 15.89 20.12
N GLN A 306 15.36 15.49 20.19
CA GLN A 306 15.91 14.81 21.36
C GLN A 306 15.80 15.69 22.62
N ASP A 307 16.09 16.98 22.52
CA ASP A 307 15.98 17.91 23.64
C ASP A 307 14.52 18.17 24.03
N ILE A 308 13.62 18.25 23.03
CA ILE A 308 12.17 18.37 23.25
C ILE A 308 11.62 17.18 24.04
N LEU A 309 12.02 15.96 23.67
CA LEU A 309 11.60 14.73 24.35
C LEU A 309 12.17 14.67 25.77
N LYS A 310 13.45 14.99 25.97
CA LYS A 310 14.06 15.10 27.31
C LYS A 310 13.36 16.15 28.17
N LEU A 311 12.98 17.28 27.58
CA LEU A 311 12.23 18.33 28.28
C LEU A 311 10.88 17.80 28.79
N PHE A 312 10.14 17.08 27.95
CA PHE A 312 8.85 16.49 28.33
C PHE A 312 8.98 15.55 29.54
N VAL A 313 10.04 14.74 29.59
CA VAL A 313 10.33 13.89 30.76
C VAL A 313 10.62 14.74 32.00
N SER A 314 11.40 15.82 31.86
CA SER A 314 11.78 16.69 32.97
C SER A 314 10.61 17.50 33.57
N MET A 315 9.52 17.69 32.81
CA MET A 315 8.33 18.43 33.27
C MET A 315 7.54 17.71 34.37
N LYS A 316 7.70 16.38 34.51
CA LYS A 316 7.03 15.55 35.53
C LYS A 316 5.50 15.74 35.58
N ASN A 317 4.86 15.91 34.43
CA ASN A 317 3.43 16.23 34.36
C ASN A 317 2.58 14.95 34.21
N LYS A 318 2.11 14.40 35.35
CA LYS A 318 1.24 13.20 35.39
C LYS A 318 0.03 13.29 34.45
N LYS A 319 -0.54 14.49 34.28
CA LYS A 319 -1.71 14.67 33.42
C LYS A 319 -1.37 14.53 31.93
N LEU A 320 -0.23 15.06 31.49
CA LEU A 320 0.22 14.89 30.10
C LEU A 320 0.57 13.43 29.80
N TYR A 321 1.16 12.71 30.76
CA TYR A 321 1.45 11.29 30.64
C TYR A 321 0.17 10.47 30.50
N CYS A 322 -0.81 10.68 31.38
CA CYS A 322 -2.11 10.03 31.31
C CYS A 322 -2.83 10.30 29.98
N LEU A 323 -2.89 11.57 29.55
CA LEU A 323 -3.49 11.92 28.26
C LEU A 323 -2.80 11.20 27.10
N LEU A 324 -1.47 11.22 27.04
CA LEU A 324 -0.73 10.57 25.96
C LEU A 324 -0.92 9.04 25.97
N LYS A 325 -0.92 8.41 27.16
CA LYS A 325 -1.18 6.97 27.32
C LYS A 325 -2.58 6.57 26.83
N THR A 326 -3.59 7.37 27.13
CA THR A 326 -4.97 7.15 26.65
C THR A 326 -5.08 7.37 25.13
N ILE A 327 -4.40 8.39 24.58
CA ILE A 327 -4.41 8.66 23.13
C ILE A 327 -3.86 7.49 22.32
N VAL A 328 -2.83 6.80 22.82
CA VAL A 328 -2.17 5.71 22.08
C VAL A 328 -2.79 4.33 22.32
N SER A 329 -3.62 4.17 23.35
CA SER A 329 -4.24 2.90 23.70
C SER A 329 -5.19 2.40 22.62
N SER A 330 -4.99 1.15 22.18
CA SER A 330 -5.85 0.49 21.19
C SER A 330 -7.26 0.20 21.70
N ASP A 331 -7.43 0.10 23.02
CA ASP A 331 -8.72 -0.18 23.66
C ASP A 331 -9.61 1.06 23.82
N SER A 332 -9.06 2.25 23.55
CA SER A 332 -9.80 3.49 23.75
C SER A 332 -10.78 3.75 22.59
N PRO A 333 -12.08 3.97 22.88
CA PRO A 333 -13.05 4.29 21.84
C PRO A 333 -12.74 5.66 21.24
N TYR A 334 -13.18 5.88 20.00
CA TYR A 334 -12.80 7.04 19.20
C TYR A 334 -13.08 8.38 19.90
N HIS A 335 -14.25 8.52 20.53
CA HIS A 335 -14.65 9.75 21.24
C HIS A 335 -13.66 10.10 22.38
N THR A 336 -13.19 9.10 23.13
CA THR A 336 -12.21 9.29 24.20
C THR A 336 -10.87 9.73 23.63
N VAL A 337 -10.40 9.06 22.56
CA VAL A 337 -9.15 9.44 21.87
C VAL A 337 -9.22 10.89 21.38
N LEU A 338 -10.33 11.29 20.75
CA LEU A 338 -10.52 12.66 20.25
C LEU A 338 -10.53 13.69 21.38
N SER A 339 -11.29 13.44 22.45
CA SER A 339 -11.36 14.33 23.62
C SER A 339 -9.98 14.53 24.26
N CYS A 340 -9.23 13.44 24.44
CA CYS A 340 -7.87 13.49 24.97
C CYS A 340 -6.90 14.19 24.01
N LEU A 341 -6.99 13.96 22.69
CA LEU A 341 -6.17 14.66 21.69
C LEU A 341 -6.39 16.18 21.72
N VAL A 342 -7.65 16.61 21.83
CA VAL A 342 -8.01 18.04 21.92
C VAL A 342 -7.49 18.63 23.22
N GLU A 343 -7.72 17.97 24.35
CA GLU A 343 -7.22 18.43 25.65
C GLU A 343 -5.68 18.51 25.67
N PHE A 344 -5.00 17.47 25.18
CA PHE A 344 -3.55 17.40 25.09
C PHE A 344 -3.00 18.54 24.22
N SER A 345 -3.58 18.76 23.04
CA SER A 345 -3.18 19.83 22.12
C SER A 345 -3.38 21.22 22.74
N ASN A 346 -4.47 21.44 23.47
CA ASN A 346 -4.73 22.72 24.13
C ASN A 346 -3.77 22.96 25.29
N LYS A 347 -3.45 21.92 26.07
CA LYS A 347 -2.47 22.00 27.15
C LYS A 347 -1.08 22.32 26.63
N LEU A 348 -0.61 21.68 25.56
CA LEU A 348 0.71 21.95 24.99
C LEU A 348 0.90 23.42 24.54
N LYS A 349 -0.19 24.13 24.25
CA LYS A 349 -0.16 25.56 23.91
C LYS A 349 -0.18 26.49 25.14
N ASP A 350 -0.56 25.99 26.31
CA ASP A 350 -0.62 26.78 27.54
C ASP A 350 0.80 27.13 28.01
N ALA A 351 1.09 28.42 28.11
CA ALA A 351 2.38 28.92 28.55
C ALA A 351 2.73 28.48 29.98
N ARG A 352 1.72 28.25 30.83
CA ARG A 352 1.90 27.90 32.26
C ARG A 352 2.62 26.58 32.48
N ILE A 353 2.58 25.68 31.51
CA ILE A 353 3.27 24.38 31.60
C ILE A 353 4.79 24.57 31.65
N PHE A 354 5.29 25.68 31.08
CA PHE A 354 6.72 25.98 30.98
C PHE A 354 7.23 26.89 32.11
N ASP A 355 6.38 27.37 33.02
CA ASP A 355 6.78 28.33 34.06
C ASP A 355 7.88 27.79 34.99
N LYS A 356 7.91 26.47 35.19
CA LYS A 356 8.87 25.78 36.06
C LYS A 356 10.08 25.20 35.31
N VAL A 357 10.17 25.42 34.00
CA VAL A 357 11.16 24.79 33.13
C VAL A 357 11.86 25.83 32.28
N LYS A 358 13.20 25.87 32.35
CA LYS A 358 13.99 26.76 31.50
C LYS A 358 14.03 26.21 30.07
N LEU A 359 13.41 26.91 29.12
CA LEU A 359 13.67 26.64 27.70
C LEU A 359 15.07 27.14 27.34
N GLY A 360 15.86 26.28 26.71
CA GLY A 360 17.09 26.70 26.04
C GLY A 360 16.80 27.46 24.74
N SER A 361 17.86 27.90 24.05
CA SER A 361 17.76 28.56 22.73
C SER A 361 17.57 27.58 21.57
N THR A 362 17.51 26.26 21.83
CA THR A 362 17.54 25.21 20.80
C THR A 362 16.20 24.92 20.13
N PHE A 363 15.07 25.32 20.73
CA PHE A 363 13.72 25.19 20.15
C PHE A 363 12.72 26.15 20.79
N THR A 364 11.61 26.39 20.10
CA THR A 364 10.50 27.23 20.58
C THR A 364 9.36 26.40 21.19
N ARG A 365 8.46 27.06 21.93
CA ARG A 365 7.23 26.41 22.46
C ARG A 365 6.33 25.86 21.34
N ALA A 366 6.33 26.53 20.18
CA ALA A 366 5.57 26.07 19.02
C ALA A 366 6.15 24.76 18.47
N ASP A 367 7.48 24.64 18.41
CA ASP A 367 8.17 23.42 17.97
C ASP A 367 7.87 22.26 18.92
N PHE A 368 7.89 22.51 20.24
CA PHE A 368 7.51 21.53 21.25
C PHE A 368 6.09 21.00 21.01
N ALA A 369 5.12 21.90 20.86
CA ALA A 369 3.72 21.53 20.61
C ALA A 369 3.55 20.79 19.27
N GLN A 370 4.27 21.20 18.23
CA GLN A 370 4.21 20.57 16.90
C GLN A 370 4.76 19.14 16.92
N ILE A 371 5.88 18.90 17.60
CA ILE A 371 6.48 17.55 17.74
C ILE A 371 5.53 16.61 18.46
N PHE A 372 4.94 17.02 19.59
CA PHE A 372 4.02 16.16 20.33
C PHE A 372 2.67 15.98 19.63
N LYS A 373 2.19 16.98 18.89
CA LYS A 373 1.02 16.85 18.02
C LYS A 373 1.26 15.80 16.93
N LEU A 374 2.40 15.87 16.26
CA LEU A 374 2.81 14.91 15.24
C LEU A 374 3.00 13.50 15.82
N LEU A 375 3.64 13.40 16.99
CA LEU A 375 3.82 12.12 17.68
C LEU A 375 2.46 11.48 17.96
N ALA A 376 1.53 12.25 18.54
CA ALA A 376 0.17 11.80 18.81
C ALA A 376 -0.57 11.38 17.54
N TYR A 377 -0.46 12.13 16.45
CA TYR A 377 -1.04 11.79 15.14
C TYR A 377 -0.53 10.46 14.58
N ARG A 378 0.76 10.17 14.75
CA ARG A 378 1.34 8.92 14.26
C ARG A 378 1.09 7.73 15.18
N SER A 379 0.79 7.94 16.46
CA SER A 379 0.61 6.86 17.44
C SER A 379 -0.84 6.59 17.84
N ALA A 380 -1.78 7.50 17.57
CA ALA A 380 -3.19 7.32 17.93
C ALA A 380 -3.92 6.37 16.95
N PRO A 381 -4.77 5.44 17.45
CA PRO A 381 -5.58 4.57 16.61
C PRO A 381 -6.79 5.33 16.06
N ILE A 382 -6.58 6.16 15.04
CA ILE A 382 -7.64 7.01 14.44
C ILE A 382 -8.43 6.22 13.38
N TYR A 383 -7.73 5.66 12.39
CA TYR A 383 -8.37 4.91 11.32
C TYR A 383 -8.77 3.51 11.80
N TYR A 384 -7.83 2.78 12.40
CA TYR A 384 -8.05 1.44 12.95
C TYR A 384 -8.44 1.53 14.42
N ASN A 385 -9.64 2.08 14.66
CA ASN A 385 -10.24 2.19 15.99
C ASN A 385 -11.40 1.20 16.15
N ILE A 386 -11.61 0.71 17.38
CA ILE A 386 -12.71 -0.21 17.73
C ILE A 386 -14.06 0.36 17.28
N SER A 387 -14.31 1.66 17.45
CA SER A 387 -15.57 2.29 17.06
C SER A 387 -15.81 2.31 15.54
N ASN A 388 -14.77 2.19 14.72
CA ASN A 388 -14.92 2.13 13.26
C ASN A 388 -15.11 0.68 12.77
N VAL A 389 -14.60 -0.31 13.51
CA VAL A 389 -14.68 -1.74 13.14
C VAL A 389 -16.14 -2.20 13.03
N GLU A 390 -16.98 -1.83 14.01
CA GLU A 390 -18.40 -2.20 14.00
C GLU A 390 -19.12 -1.70 12.74
N GLU A 391 -18.84 -0.47 12.31
CA GLU A 391 -19.45 0.12 11.12
C GLU A 391 -18.85 -0.44 9.83
N LEU A 392 -17.55 -0.77 9.82
CA LEU A 392 -16.90 -1.42 8.67
C LEU A 392 -17.50 -2.80 8.39
N LEU A 393 -17.80 -3.59 9.43
CA LEU A 393 -18.38 -4.94 9.30
C LEU A 393 -19.77 -4.95 8.65
N LYS A 394 -20.52 -3.84 8.74
CA LYS A 394 -21.86 -3.71 8.15
C LYS A 394 -21.84 -3.49 6.63
N ARG A 395 -20.67 -3.24 6.04
CA ARG A 395 -20.53 -2.80 4.65
C ARG A 395 -19.76 -3.81 3.81
N SER A 396 -20.18 -4.01 2.56
CA SER A 396 -19.53 -4.94 1.62
C SER A 396 -18.30 -4.35 0.93
N ASP A 397 -18.20 -3.02 0.83
CA ASP A 397 -17.11 -2.28 0.20
C ASP A 397 -15.87 -2.12 1.11
N SER A 398 -15.92 -2.63 2.34
CA SER A 398 -14.88 -2.47 3.37
C SER A 398 -13.91 -3.66 3.47
N LYS A 399 -14.10 -4.71 2.66
CA LYS A 399 -13.38 -6.00 2.72
C LYS A 399 -11.86 -5.84 2.79
N HIS A 400 -11.27 -5.05 1.88
CA HIS A 400 -9.82 -4.82 1.83
C HIS A 400 -9.28 -4.10 3.07
N ILE A 401 -10.10 -3.28 3.74
CA ILE A 401 -9.72 -2.62 4.98
C ILE A 401 -9.81 -3.60 6.14
N ILE A 402 -10.90 -4.36 6.27
CA ILE A 402 -11.07 -5.39 7.32
C ILE A 402 -9.93 -6.40 7.25
N ASP A 403 -9.59 -6.84 6.03
CA ASP A 403 -8.43 -7.71 5.80
C ASP A 403 -7.12 -7.09 6.29
N ASN A 404 -6.89 -5.79 6.08
CA ASN A 404 -5.67 -5.18 6.59
C ASN A 404 -5.70 -5.01 8.12
N ILE A 405 -6.83 -4.62 8.70
CA ILE A 405 -6.97 -4.48 10.16
C ILE A 405 -6.73 -5.84 10.84
N THR A 406 -7.29 -6.92 10.32
CA THR A 406 -7.09 -8.28 10.88
C THR A 406 -5.67 -8.81 10.70
N GLU A 407 -4.90 -8.31 9.72
CA GLU A 407 -3.48 -8.64 9.58
C GLU A 407 -2.61 -7.87 10.58
N VAL A 408 -2.98 -6.61 10.85
CA VAL A 408 -2.15 -5.63 11.56
C VAL A 408 -2.48 -5.58 13.05
N ASN A 409 -3.77 -5.57 13.42
CA ASN A 409 -4.24 -5.63 14.82
C ASN A 409 -5.53 -6.46 15.00
N PRO A 410 -5.42 -7.78 15.17
CA PRO A 410 -6.58 -8.66 15.36
C PRO A 410 -7.38 -8.38 16.65
N SER A 411 -6.77 -7.79 17.69
CA SER A 411 -7.43 -7.56 18.99
C SER A 411 -8.59 -6.55 18.92
N LEU A 412 -8.62 -5.69 17.90
CA LEU A 412 -9.70 -4.72 17.69
C LEU A 412 -11.06 -5.36 17.43
N PHE A 413 -11.08 -6.64 17.05
CA PHE A 413 -12.30 -7.39 16.79
C PHE A 413 -12.81 -8.17 18.00
N LYS A 414 -12.18 -8.06 19.19
CA LYS A 414 -12.54 -8.84 20.38
C LYS A 414 -14.04 -8.80 20.71
N ASP A 415 -14.67 -7.63 20.58
CA ASP A 415 -16.09 -7.42 20.88
C ASP A 415 -17.03 -7.89 19.75
N GLN A 416 -16.48 -8.29 18.59
CA GLN A 416 -17.23 -8.68 17.39
C GLN A 416 -17.07 -10.17 17.05
N ILE A 417 -16.41 -10.96 17.88
CA ILE A 417 -16.19 -12.38 17.57
C ILE A 417 -17.48 -13.17 17.65
N GLU A 418 -18.31 -12.93 18.68
CA GLU A 418 -19.62 -13.57 18.83
C GLU A 418 -20.54 -13.24 17.65
N THR A 419 -20.54 -11.99 17.17
CA THR A 419 -21.36 -11.57 16.02
C THR A 419 -20.89 -12.25 14.73
N LEU A 420 -19.57 -12.37 14.52
CA LEU A 420 -19.00 -13.10 13.38
C LEU A 420 -19.29 -14.61 13.44
N GLN A 421 -19.17 -15.24 14.62
CA GLN A 421 -19.51 -16.65 14.80
C GLN A 421 -20.98 -16.90 14.52
N ASN A 422 -21.88 -16.03 15.00
CA ASN A 422 -23.31 -16.12 14.74
C ASN A 422 -23.63 -15.93 13.25
N THR A 423 -22.89 -15.08 12.55
CA THR A 423 -23.01 -14.93 11.08
C THR A 423 -22.69 -16.25 10.36
N ILE A 424 -21.63 -16.97 10.76
CA ILE A 424 -21.28 -18.28 10.18
C ILE A 424 -22.32 -19.35 10.51
N LYS A 425 -22.86 -19.35 11.73
CA LYS A 425 -23.93 -20.26 12.15
C LYS A 425 -25.18 -20.12 11.28
N GLN A 426 -25.57 -18.89 10.97
CA GLN A 426 -26.76 -18.56 10.18
C GLN A 426 -26.52 -18.60 8.67
N TYR A 427 -25.25 -18.68 8.23
CA TYR A 427 -24.90 -18.66 6.81
C TYR A 427 -25.52 -19.86 6.08
N GLY A 428 -26.31 -19.57 5.04
CA GLY A 428 -27.04 -20.57 4.23
C GLY A 428 -28.37 -21.04 4.83
N LEU A 429 -28.75 -20.57 6.03
CA LEU A 429 -30.05 -20.85 6.64
C LEU A 429 -31.07 -19.71 6.41
N ASP A 430 -30.60 -18.46 6.32
CA ASP A 430 -31.43 -17.27 6.05
C ASP A 430 -31.07 -16.62 4.70
N GLU A 431 -32.02 -16.60 3.75
CA GLU A 431 -31.86 -15.96 2.43
C GLU A 431 -31.65 -14.43 2.50
N LYS A 432 -31.95 -13.79 3.64
CA LYS A 432 -31.89 -12.32 3.82
C LYS A 432 -30.59 -11.80 4.44
N ALA A 433 -29.69 -12.67 4.90
CA ALA A 433 -28.47 -12.28 5.63
C ALA A 433 -27.22 -12.08 4.73
N LEU A 434 -27.38 -12.12 3.40
CA LEU A 434 -26.29 -12.22 2.42
C LEU A 434 -25.58 -10.89 2.10
N THR A 435 -25.19 -10.09 3.09
CA THR A 435 -24.33 -8.92 2.83
C THR A 435 -22.83 -9.24 2.87
N THR A 436 -22.45 -10.34 3.53
CA THR A 436 -21.04 -10.65 3.84
C THR A 436 -20.68 -12.06 3.37
N ASP A 437 -19.55 -12.19 2.67
CA ASP A 437 -19.04 -13.47 2.16
C ASP A 437 -18.58 -14.38 3.33
N ALA A 438 -18.98 -15.65 3.32
CA ALA A 438 -18.56 -16.62 4.33
C ALA A 438 -17.05 -16.77 4.38
N VAL A 439 -16.36 -16.72 3.24
CA VAL A 439 -14.90 -16.88 3.18
C VAL A 439 -14.19 -15.78 3.97
N ASP A 440 -14.61 -14.53 3.79
CA ASP A 440 -14.02 -13.36 4.45
C ASP A 440 -14.28 -13.37 5.96
N THR A 441 -15.48 -13.81 6.35
CA THR A 441 -15.87 -13.97 7.75
C THR A 441 -15.04 -15.07 8.42
N LEU A 442 -14.91 -16.25 7.80
CA LEU A 442 -14.06 -17.35 8.29
C LEU A 442 -12.59 -16.93 8.36
N LYS A 443 -12.08 -16.25 7.35
CA LYS A 443 -10.70 -15.72 7.31
C LYS A 443 -10.45 -14.72 8.44
N THR A 444 -11.42 -13.84 8.72
CA THR A 444 -11.37 -12.88 9.83
C THR A 444 -11.33 -13.60 11.17
N ILE A 445 -12.26 -14.53 11.42
CA ILE A 445 -12.30 -15.36 12.64
C ILE A 445 -10.97 -16.12 12.83
N TYR A 446 -10.44 -16.73 11.76
CA TYR A 446 -9.16 -17.44 11.82
C TYR A 446 -8.00 -16.54 12.25
N ARG A 447 -7.89 -15.34 11.67
CA ARG A 447 -6.80 -14.40 12.00
C ARG A 447 -6.88 -13.93 13.45
N ILE A 448 -8.08 -13.66 13.93
CA ILE A 448 -8.34 -13.31 15.32
C ILE A 448 -7.96 -14.47 16.24
N GLY A 449 -8.47 -15.67 15.98
CA GLY A 449 -8.17 -16.86 16.77
C GLY A 449 -6.69 -17.26 16.76
N LYS A 450 -5.98 -17.01 15.65
CA LYS A 450 -4.53 -17.25 15.57
C LYS A 450 -3.75 -16.34 16.51
N ALA A 451 -4.15 -15.08 16.64
CA ALA A 451 -3.51 -14.13 17.54
C ALA A 451 -3.95 -14.32 19.00
N HIS A 452 -5.24 -14.60 19.22
CA HIS A 452 -5.86 -14.69 20.53
C HIS A 452 -6.82 -15.89 20.59
N ARG A 453 -6.27 -17.07 20.87
CA ARG A 453 -7.05 -18.33 20.90
C ARG A 453 -8.20 -18.33 21.90
N HIS A 454 -8.02 -17.65 23.04
CA HIS A 454 -8.99 -17.61 24.13
C HIS A 454 -10.30 -16.92 23.78
N TYR A 455 -10.35 -16.15 22.68
CA TYR A 455 -11.60 -15.56 22.22
C TYR A 455 -12.48 -16.52 21.42
N LEU A 456 -11.94 -17.66 20.94
CA LEU A 456 -12.75 -18.65 20.25
C LEU A 456 -13.53 -19.49 21.26
N GLU A 457 -14.85 -19.52 21.14
CA GLU A 457 -15.70 -20.42 21.90
C GLU A 457 -15.42 -21.89 21.52
N THR A 458 -14.81 -22.66 22.43
CA THR A 458 -14.47 -24.07 22.21
C THR A 458 -15.58 -25.05 22.56
N LYS A 459 -16.66 -24.58 23.20
CA LYS A 459 -17.77 -25.41 23.69
C LYS A 459 -19.01 -25.39 22.80
N ASP A 460 -19.04 -24.51 21.81
CA ASP A 460 -20.19 -24.39 20.92
C ASP A 460 -20.19 -25.53 19.89
N THR A 461 -20.99 -26.56 20.17
CA THR A 461 -21.12 -27.73 19.31
C THR A 461 -21.69 -27.38 17.94
N PHE A 462 -22.64 -26.43 17.87
CA PHE A 462 -23.27 -26.06 16.61
C PHE A 462 -22.30 -25.32 15.70
N PHE A 463 -21.49 -24.40 16.25
CA PHE A 463 -20.43 -23.74 15.50
C PHE A 463 -19.41 -24.74 14.96
N ILE A 464 -18.98 -25.70 15.79
CA ILE A 464 -18.03 -26.75 15.39
C ILE A 464 -18.61 -27.61 14.27
N ASP A 465 -19.87 -28.03 14.36
CA ASP A 465 -20.49 -28.87 13.34
C ASP A 465 -20.66 -28.11 12.01
N ARG A 466 -21.04 -26.82 12.04
CA ARG A 466 -21.04 -25.98 10.84
C ARG A 466 -19.65 -25.86 10.20
N LEU A 467 -18.59 -25.72 11.00
CA LEU A 467 -17.22 -25.70 10.48
C LEU A 467 -16.80 -27.04 9.86
N LYS A 468 -17.27 -28.18 10.40
CA LYS A 468 -17.08 -29.50 9.76
C LYS A 468 -17.80 -29.56 8.43
N ASP A 469 -19.04 -29.08 8.34
CA ASP A 469 -19.78 -29.00 7.09
C ASP A 469 -19.00 -28.20 6.04
N PHE A 470 -18.55 -26.99 6.38
CA PHE A 470 -17.72 -26.18 5.46
C PHE A 470 -16.42 -26.87 5.04
N SER A 471 -15.82 -27.68 5.91
CA SER A 471 -14.58 -28.42 5.61
C SER A 471 -14.79 -29.60 4.65
N ILE A 472 -16.00 -30.16 4.60
CA ILE A 472 -16.35 -31.35 3.78
C ILE A 472 -17.08 -30.95 2.49
N SER A 473 -18.08 -30.07 2.59
CA SER A 473 -18.98 -29.72 1.47
C SER A 473 -18.90 -28.27 1.01
N GLY A 474 -18.11 -27.43 1.69
CA GLY A 474 -17.92 -26.02 1.32
C GLY A 474 -17.07 -25.82 0.07
N LEU A 475 -17.00 -24.56 -0.37
CA LEU A 475 -16.06 -24.14 -1.41
C LEU A 475 -14.61 -24.23 -0.90
N PRO A 476 -13.59 -24.29 -1.79
CA PRO A 476 -12.23 -24.55 -1.36
C PRO A 476 -11.69 -23.60 -0.30
N TYR A 477 -11.93 -22.29 -0.40
CA TYR A 477 -11.46 -21.34 0.60
C TYR A 477 -12.30 -21.34 1.87
N GLU A 478 -13.59 -21.69 1.81
CA GLU A 478 -14.39 -21.94 3.00
C GLU A 478 -13.82 -23.13 3.77
N ALA A 479 -13.56 -24.24 3.09
CA ALA A 479 -12.99 -25.45 3.65
C ALA A 479 -11.59 -25.21 4.26
N LYS A 480 -10.75 -24.44 3.55
CA LYS A 480 -9.41 -24.02 4.01
C LYS A 480 -9.46 -23.28 5.35
N TYR A 481 -10.32 -22.26 5.46
CA TYR A 481 -10.38 -21.45 6.67
C TYR A 481 -11.15 -22.15 7.79
N ALA A 482 -12.19 -22.92 7.48
CA ALA A 482 -12.91 -23.73 8.45
C ALA A 482 -11.98 -24.77 9.11
N THR A 483 -11.24 -25.55 8.31
CA THR A 483 -10.25 -26.53 8.80
C THR A 483 -9.19 -25.87 9.69
N LYS A 484 -8.76 -24.66 9.31
CA LYS A 484 -7.80 -23.88 10.10
C LYS A 484 -8.35 -23.42 11.44
N ILE A 485 -9.61 -22.99 11.50
CA ILE A 485 -10.26 -22.61 12.76
C ILE A 485 -10.38 -23.86 13.64
N LEU A 486 -10.84 -24.98 13.10
CA LEU A 486 -10.95 -26.25 13.83
C LEU A 486 -9.59 -26.70 14.40
N GLY A 487 -8.50 -26.49 13.67
CA GLY A 487 -7.14 -26.76 14.15
C GLY A 487 -6.66 -25.87 15.30
N LEU A 488 -7.32 -24.73 15.56
CA LEU A 488 -7.01 -23.85 16.70
C LEU A 488 -7.80 -24.19 17.97
N LEU A 489 -8.89 -24.95 17.86
CA LEU A 489 -9.76 -25.31 18.98
C LEU A 489 -9.15 -26.41 19.86
N ASP A 490 -9.63 -26.47 21.11
CA ASP A 490 -9.30 -27.56 22.04
C ASP A 490 -9.88 -28.89 21.53
N GLY A 491 -9.11 -29.98 21.66
CA GLY A 491 -9.52 -31.29 21.12
C GLY A 491 -9.49 -31.40 19.60
N SER A 492 -8.81 -30.48 18.91
CA SER A 492 -8.65 -30.45 17.45
C SER A 492 -8.26 -31.79 16.83
N GLU A 493 -7.46 -32.62 17.51
CA GLU A 493 -7.05 -33.94 17.02
C GLU A 493 -8.24 -34.85 16.69
N LYS A 494 -9.21 -34.99 17.62
CA LYS A 494 -10.41 -35.81 17.41
C LYS A 494 -11.31 -35.24 16.32
N ILE A 495 -11.42 -33.91 16.27
CA ILE A 495 -12.24 -33.21 15.27
C ILE A 495 -11.65 -33.41 13.88
N LEU A 496 -10.34 -33.20 13.72
CA LEU A 496 -9.64 -33.37 12.45
C LEU A 496 -9.62 -34.85 12.01
N GLN A 497 -9.49 -35.80 12.95
CA GLN A 497 -9.60 -37.23 12.63
C GLN A 497 -10.99 -37.58 12.10
N SER A 498 -12.06 -37.10 12.75
CA SER A 498 -13.43 -37.31 12.25
C SER A 498 -13.65 -36.76 10.85
N ILE A 499 -13.00 -35.65 10.50
CA ILE A 499 -13.02 -35.08 9.14
C ILE A 499 -12.24 -35.98 8.18
N LEU A 500 -11.04 -36.43 8.55
CA LEU A 500 -10.25 -37.35 7.73
C LEU A 500 -10.99 -38.64 7.43
N ASP A 501 -11.62 -39.25 8.44
CA ASP A 501 -12.41 -40.47 8.29
C ASP A 501 -13.60 -40.29 7.33
N SER A 502 -14.12 -39.06 7.20
CA SER A 502 -15.21 -38.72 6.27
C SER A 502 -14.71 -38.45 4.84
N ILE A 503 -13.46 -38.02 4.70
CA ILE A 503 -12.87 -37.58 3.41
C ILE A 503 -12.08 -38.72 2.73
N LEU A 504 -11.45 -39.59 3.51
CA LEU A 504 -10.64 -40.69 3.01
C LEU A 504 -11.47 -41.97 2.81
N PRO A 505 -11.20 -42.77 1.75
CA PRO A 505 -10.22 -42.53 0.69
C PRO A 505 -10.69 -41.44 -0.29
N LEU A 506 -9.74 -40.64 -0.79
CA LEU A 506 -10.04 -39.63 -1.82
C LEU A 506 -10.56 -40.33 -3.07
N LYS A 507 -11.75 -39.91 -3.54
CA LYS A 507 -12.38 -40.46 -4.75
C LYS A 507 -12.21 -39.49 -5.92
N LYS A 508 -12.16 -40.02 -7.16
CA LYS A 508 -12.26 -39.19 -8.37
C LYS A 508 -13.58 -38.40 -8.33
N GLY A 509 -13.52 -37.10 -8.59
CA GLY A 509 -14.64 -36.16 -8.38
C GLY A 509 -14.76 -35.59 -6.95
N GLY A 510 -13.93 -36.06 -6.00
CA GLY A 510 -13.78 -35.45 -4.68
C GLY A 510 -13.13 -34.08 -4.82
N GLY A 511 -13.96 -33.04 -4.87
CA GLY A 511 -13.61 -31.70 -5.35
C GLY A 511 -12.41 -31.04 -4.66
N ALA A 512 -11.95 -29.95 -5.26
CA ALA A 512 -10.78 -29.16 -4.85
C ALA A 512 -10.77 -28.79 -3.36
N ALA A 513 -11.94 -28.63 -2.75
CA ALA A 513 -12.11 -28.38 -1.32
C ALA A 513 -11.55 -29.51 -0.43
N LEU A 514 -11.82 -30.77 -0.76
CA LEU A 514 -11.35 -31.93 0.02
C LEU A 514 -9.82 -32.05 0.01
N ILE A 515 -9.20 -31.81 -1.15
CA ILE A 515 -7.74 -31.78 -1.32
C ILE A 515 -7.14 -30.66 -0.46
N LEU A 516 -7.79 -29.49 -0.45
CA LEU A 516 -7.32 -28.35 0.32
C LEU A 516 -7.50 -28.57 1.83
N THR A 517 -8.59 -29.22 2.27
CA THR A 517 -8.78 -29.67 3.66
C THR A 517 -7.65 -30.61 4.07
N ALA A 518 -7.39 -31.68 3.31
CA ALA A 518 -6.29 -32.61 3.59
C ALA A 518 -4.92 -31.89 3.61
N SER A 519 -4.70 -30.97 2.68
CA SER A 519 -3.48 -30.15 2.61
C SER A 519 -3.28 -29.27 3.86
N GLU A 520 -4.34 -28.68 4.40
CA GLU A 520 -4.26 -27.89 5.64
C GLU A 520 -4.08 -28.79 6.87
N ILE A 521 -4.64 -30.01 6.88
CA ILE A 521 -4.40 -30.99 7.96
C ILE A 521 -2.92 -31.41 7.99
N TYR A 522 -2.28 -31.66 6.85
CA TYR A 522 -0.82 -31.89 6.80
C TYR A 522 -0.01 -30.77 7.49
N LYS A 523 -0.48 -29.53 7.36
CA LYS A 523 0.20 -28.36 7.95
C LYS A 523 -0.07 -28.21 9.45
N LEU A 524 -1.26 -28.58 9.91
CA LEU A 524 -1.68 -28.43 11.31
C LEU A 524 -1.24 -29.62 12.17
N ARG A 525 -1.51 -30.85 11.71
CA ARG A 525 -1.28 -32.11 12.43
C ARG A 525 -0.88 -33.21 11.43
N PRO A 526 0.39 -33.23 10.98
CA PRO A 526 0.86 -34.23 10.01
C PRO A 526 0.80 -35.68 10.52
N GLU A 527 0.82 -35.88 11.84
CA GLU A 527 0.80 -37.20 12.49
C GLU A 527 -0.44 -38.02 12.11
N LEU A 528 -1.59 -37.38 11.93
CA LEU A 528 -2.87 -38.03 11.61
C LEU A 528 -2.89 -38.63 10.19
N LEU A 529 -1.99 -38.19 9.31
CA LEU A 529 -1.96 -38.55 7.89
C LEU A 529 -0.81 -39.52 7.55
N LYS A 530 0.03 -39.89 8.52
CA LYS A 530 1.24 -40.70 8.27
C LYS A 530 0.93 -42.01 7.54
N GLU A 531 -0.07 -42.75 8.00
CA GLU A 531 -0.44 -44.05 7.42
C GLU A 531 -1.02 -43.91 6.01
N SER A 532 -1.79 -42.85 5.75
CA SER A 532 -2.43 -42.62 4.45
C SER A 532 -1.60 -41.78 3.48
N THR A 533 -0.39 -41.35 3.84
CA THR A 533 0.39 -40.38 3.06
C THR A 533 0.75 -40.92 1.68
N THR A 534 1.19 -42.17 1.59
CA THR A 534 1.56 -42.81 0.32
C THR A 534 0.38 -42.90 -0.63
N ASP A 535 -0.80 -43.23 -0.10
CA ASP A 535 -2.01 -43.43 -0.89
C ASP A 535 -2.55 -42.08 -1.40
N ILE A 536 -2.58 -41.07 -0.53
CA ILE A 536 -3.00 -39.70 -0.89
C ILE A 536 -2.09 -39.12 -1.97
N VAL A 537 -0.77 -39.24 -1.80
CA VAL A 537 0.20 -38.71 -2.78
C VAL A 537 0.08 -39.46 -4.11
N THR A 538 -0.08 -40.79 -4.07
CA THR A 538 -0.23 -41.61 -5.28
C THR A 538 -1.51 -41.26 -6.04
N PHE A 539 -2.62 -41.05 -5.32
CA PHE A 539 -3.89 -40.59 -5.88
C PHE A 539 -3.74 -39.22 -6.53
N VAL A 540 -3.17 -38.24 -5.82
CA VAL A 540 -2.96 -36.88 -6.33
C VAL A 540 -2.09 -36.88 -7.60
N LEU A 541 -1.00 -37.66 -7.61
CA LEU A 541 -0.11 -37.74 -8.76
C LEU A 541 -0.81 -38.40 -9.96
N SER A 542 -1.39 -39.59 -9.76
CA SER A 542 -1.85 -40.45 -10.85
C SER A 542 -3.23 -40.05 -11.39
N ASN A 543 -4.10 -39.55 -10.51
CA ASN A 543 -5.50 -39.29 -10.85
C ASN A 543 -5.83 -37.83 -11.06
N ILE A 544 -4.98 -36.89 -10.63
CA ILE A 544 -5.23 -35.45 -10.76
C ILE A 544 -4.15 -34.78 -11.60
N LEU A 545 -2.86 -34.98 -11.29
CA LEU A 545 -1.79 -34.26 -12.00
C LEU A 545 -1.47 -34.90 -13.37
N LEU A 546 -1.35 -36.23 -13.43
CA LEU A 546 -1.05 -36.99 -14.65
C LEU A 546 -2.29 -37.42 -15.45
N ALA A 547 -3.48 -36.96 -15.07
CA ALA A 547 -4.72 -37.20 -15.78
C ALA A 547 -5.47 -35.87 -15.98
N ASN A 548 -5.91 -35.58 -17.20
CA ASN A 548 -6.71 -34.40 -17.52
C ASN A 548 -8.16 -34.80 -17.78
N GLU A 549 -9.10 -34.20 -17.06
CA GLU A 549 -10.53 -34.37 -17.35
C GLU A 549 -10.98 -33.55 -18.55
N ILE A 550 -10.25 -32.47 -18.86
CA ILE A 550 -10.46 -31.59 -20.02
C ILE A 550 -9.14 -31.47 -20.76
N THR A 551 -9.17 -31.72 -22.06
CA THR A 551 -8.07 -31.50 -22.99
C THR A 551 -8.50 -30.44 -24.00
N SER A 552 -7.65 -29.44 -24.25
CA SER A 552 -7.91 -28.38 -25.22
C SER A 552 -6.59 -27.77 -25.68
N ASP A 553 -6.44 -27.60 -27.00
CA ASP A 553 -5.29 -26.93 -27.62
C ASP A 553 -5.58 -25.45 -27.96
N ASP A 554 -6.73 -24.92 -27.56
CA ASP A 554 -7.09 -23.54 -27.84
C ASP A 554 -6.20 -22.57 -27.05
N GLU A 555 -5.43 -21.74 -27.76
CA GLU A 555 -4.63 -20.66 -27.20
C GLU A 555 -5.51 -19.47 -26.81
N ASN A 556 -6.26 -19.60 -25.73
CA ASN A 556 -6.93 -18.47 -25.11
C ASN A 556 -5.95 -17.73 -24.19
N ASP A 557 -5.84 -16.40 -24.35
CA ASP A 557 -4.89 -15.56 -23.60
C ASP A 557 -5.38 -15.20 -22.18
N THR A 558 -6.10 -16.11 -21.53
CA THR A 558 -6.86 -15.88 -20.30
C THR A 558 -6.07 -16.36 -19.08
N TRP A 559 -5.81 -15.44 -18.15
CA TRP A 559 -5.18 -15.75 -16.85
C TRP A 559 -6.24 -16.01 -15.77
N ILE A 560 -6.16 -17.17 -15.12
CA ILE A 560 -7.06 -17.52 -14.01
C ILE A 560 -6.48 -16.97 -12.70
N ALA A 561 -7.05 -15.88 -12.19
CA ALA A 561 -6.69 -15.31 -10.89
C ALA A 561 -7.05 -16.25 -9.72
N ASP A 562 -6.34 -16.13 -8.59
CA ASP A 562 -6.53 -16.99 -7.42
C ASP A 562 -7.95 -16.92 -6.83
N GLU A 563 -8.63 -15.79 -6.98
CA GLU A 563 -10.02 -15.59 -6.53
C GLU A 563 -11.00 -16.51 -7.26
N PHE A 564 -10.73 -16.79 -8.55
CA PHE A 564 -11.58 -17.64 -9.38
C PHE A 564 -11.42 -19.13 -9.08
N LEU A 565 -10.35 -19.54 -8.38
CA LEU A 565 -10.15 -20.94 -7.95
C LEU A 565 -11.17 -21.37 -6.89
N ASN A 566 -11.83 -20.43 -6.23
CA ASN A 566 -12.89 -20.73 -5.27
C ASN A 566 -14.25 -21.02 -5.94
N LYS A 567 -14.38 -20.76 -7.25
CA LYS A 567 -15.63 -20.98 -7.99
C LYS A 567 -15.75 -22.44 -8.43
N THR A 568 -16.98 -22.93 -8.46
CA THR A 568 -17.32 -24.30 -8.88
C THR A 568 -16.91 -24.61 -10.32
N GLU A 569 -16.99 -23.62 -11.21
CA GLU A 569 -16.60 -23.72 -12.62
C GLU A 569 -15.12 -24.11 -12.80
N ASN A 570 -14.24 -23.66 -11.89
CA ASN A 570 -12.79 -23.87 -11.97
C ASN A 570 -12.31 -25.00 -11.05
N ASN A 571 -13.19 -25.93 -10.68
CA ASN A 571 -12.87 -27.01 -9.74
C ASN A 571 -11.72 -27.91 -10.23
N ILE A 572 -11.57 -28.11 -11.54
CA ILE A 572 -10.54 -28.97 -12.13
C ILE A 572 -9.15 -28.36 -11.96
N ILE A 573 -8.96 -27.11 -12.40
CA ILE A 573 -7.69 -26.40 -12.20
C ILE A 573 -7.40 -26.19 -10.71
N ALA A 574 -8.42 -25.86 -9.91
CA ALA A 574 -8.28 -25.73 -8.46
C ALA A 574 -7.78 -27.03 -7.83
N SER A 575 -8.28 -28.19 -8.27
CA SER A 575 -7.82 -29.50 -7.82
C SER A 575 -6.35 -29.74 -8.14
N LYS A 576 -5.89 -29.41 -9.35
CA LYS A 576 -4.46 -29.50 -9.71
C LYS A 576 -3.59 -28.52 -8.90
N VAL A 577 -4.03 -27.28 -8.71
CA VAL A 577 -3.31 -26.26 -7.92
C VAL A 577 -3.21 -26.65 -6.45
N PHE A 578 -4.31 -27.07 -5.82
CA PHE A 578 -4.30 -27.48 -4.42
C PHE A 578 -3.59 -28.81 -4.20
N SER A 579 -3.54 -29.67 -5.21
CA SER A 579 -2.67 -30.86 -5.23
C SER A 579 -1.20 -30.50 -5.11
N LEU A 580 -0.71 -29.50 -5.86
CA LEU A 580 0.66 -28.99 -5.72
C LEU A 580 0.91 -28.39 -4.33
N GLU A 581 -0.08 -27.72 -3.75
CA GLU A 581 -0.02 -27.24 -2.37
C GLU A 581 0.02 -28.39 -1.34
N LEU A 582 -0.76 -29.45 -1.54
CA LEU A 582 -0.74 -30.66 -0.72
C LEU A 582 0.63 -31.32 -0.75
N LEU A 583 1.21 -31.53 -1.94
CA LEU A 583 2.54 -32.12 -2.11
C LEU A 583 3.62 -31.30 -1.40
N LYS A 584 3.53 -29.97 -1.45
CA LYS A 584 4.46 -29.10 -0.72
C LYS A 584 4.27 -29.21 0.80
N ASN A 585 3.04 -29.30 1.30
CA ASN A 585 2.79 -29.47 2.74
C ASN A 585 3.20 -30.89 3.22
N SER A 586 3.00 -31.93 2.43
CA SER A 586 3.44 -33.30 2.76
C SER A 586 4.96 -33.42 2.78
N LEU A 587 5.67 -32.75 1.85
CA LEU A 587 7.14 -32.66 1.89
C LEU A 587 7.65 -32.00 3.17
N ILE A 588 7.01 -30.90 3.59
CA ILE A 588 7.37 -30.22 4.85
C ILE A 588 7.11 -31.15 6.04
N ALA A 589 5.97 -31.84 6.08
CA ALA A 589 5.63 -32.80 7.11
C ALA A 589 6.67 -33.93 7.22
N ILE A 590 7.00 -34.58 6.11
CA ILE A 590 7.98 -35.67 6.03
C ILE A 590 9.39 -35.16 6.38
N SER A 591 9.74 -33.93 5.97
CA SER A 591 11.05 -33.34 6.31
C SER A 591 11.26 -33.20 7.81
N ASN A 592 10.18 -32.99 8.57
CA ASN A 592 10.20 -32.87 10.03
C ASN A 592 9.99 -34.19 10.75
N ASP A 593 9.57 -35.25 10.04
CA ASP A 593 9.38 -36.56 10.66
C ASP A 593 10.75 -37.20 10.96
N LEU A 594 10.95 -37.54 12.23
CA LEU A 594 12.13 -38.23 12.74
C LEU A 594 11.98 -39.75 12.74
N SER A 595 10.76 -40.26 12.56
CA SER A 595 10.46 -41.69 12.64
C SER A 595 10.63 -42.44 11.31
N THR A 596 10.62 -41.72 10.18
CA THR A 596 10.77 -42.33 8.85
C THR A 596 12.24 -42.59 8.52
N ASP A 597 12.52 -43.74 7.92
CA ASP A 597 13.85 -44.07 7.41
C ASP A 597 14.38 -42.98 6.46
N GLN A 598 15.63 -42.56 6.70
CA GLN A 598 16.25 -41.47 5.97
C GLN A 598 16.29 -41.71 4.45
N ILE A 599 16.52 -42.96 4.02
CA ILE A 599 16.58 -43.32 2.60
C ILE A 599 15.22 -43.14 1.92
N ILE A 600 14.14 -43.60 2.55
CA ILE A 600 12.77 -43.49 2.01
C ILE A 600 12.38 -42.01 1.94
N LYS A 601 12.72 -41.26 2.98
CA LYS A 601 12.52 -39.81 3.08
C LYS A 601 13.22 -39.07 1.95
N GLU A 602 14.51 -39.33 1.72
CA GLU A 602 15.29 -38.71 0.64
C GLU A 602 14.74 -39.07 -0.75
N ALA A 603 14.35 -40.33 -0.97
CA ALA A 603 13.75 -40.76 -2.23
C ALA A 603 12.42 -40.03 -2.52
N PHE A 604 11.55 -39.92 -1.51
CA PHE A 604 10.28 -39.21 -1.62
C PHE A 604 10.47 -37.72 -1.91
N ILE A 605 11.41 -37.08 -1.20
CA ILE A 605 11.75 -35.67 -1.40
C ILE A 605 12.25 -35.43 -2.83
N ASN A 606 13.22 -36.24 -3.28
CA ASN A 606 13.80 -36.11 -4.62
C ASN A 606 12.76 -36.30 -5.72
N LYS A 607 11.90 -37.33 -5.61
CA LYS A 607 10.84 -37.60 -6.61
C LYS A 607 9.87 -36.44 -6.74
N THR A 608 9.41 -35.89 -5.62
CA THR A 608 8.41 -34.82 -5.59
C THR A 608 9.01 -33.46 -5.99
N LEU A 609 10.24 -33.17 -5.60
CA LEU A 609 10.96 -31.96 -6.06
C LEU A 609 11.22 -31.98 -7.56
N LYS A 610 11.62 -33.14 -8.11
CA LYS A 610 11.79 -33.32 -9.55
C LYS A 610 10.50 -33.03 -10.32
N LEU A 611 9.34 -33.38 -9.78
CA LEU A 611 8.05 -33.04 -10.40
C LEU A 611 7.83 -31.52 -10.51
N PHE A 612 8.13 -30.75 -9.46
CA PHE A 612 8.00 -29.29 -9.52
C PHE A 612 8.98 -28.67 -10.52
N ILE A 613 10.22 -29.16 -10.56
CA ILE A 613 11.22 -28.68 -11.52
C ILE A 613 10.81 -29.04 -12.94
N PHE A 614 10.29 -30.26 -13.15
CA PHE A 614 9.80 -30.74 -14.43
C PHE A 614 8.65 -29.86 -14.93
N LEU A 615 7.66 -29.54 -14.08
CA LEU A 615 6.57 -28.59 -14.40
C LEU A 615 7.07 -27.23 -14.89
N VAL A 616 8.15 -26.71 -14.31
CA VAL A 616 8.73 -25.43 -14.74
C VAL A 616 9.49 -25.59 -16.06
N ALA A 617 10.23 -26.69 -16.22
CA ALA A 617 11.02 -26.96 -17.42
C ALA A 617 10.14 -27.22 -18.65
N THR A 618 9.01 -27.90 -18.50
CA THR A 618 8.06 -28.24 -19.59
C THR A 618 6.99 -27.17 -19.83
N GLY A 619 7.05 -26.03 -19.15
CA GLY A 619 6.05 -24.97 -19.33
C GLY A 619 4.67 -25.30 -18.76
N GLY A 620 4.56 -26.29 -17.88
CA GLY A 620 3.32 -26.67 -17.19
C GLY A 620 2.67 -27.97 -17.68
N GLU A 621 3.26 -28.64 -18.67
CA GLU A 621 2.80 -29.94 -19.16
C GLU A 621 3.45 -31.11 -18.40
N LEU A 622 2.63 -32.01 -17.87
CA LEU A 622 3.10 -33.21 -17.15
C LEU A 622 2.88 -34.50 -17.94
N ILE A 623 1.98 -34.46 -18.90
CA ILE A 623 1.51 -35.63 -19.61
C ILE A 623 2.35 -35.80 -20.88
N ASN A 624 2.83 -37.02 -21.10
CA ASN A 624 3.60 -37.32 -22.29
C ASN A 624 2.70 -37.26 -23.52
N GLU A 625 3.19 -36.67 -24.61
CA GLU A 625 2.54 -36.57 -25.93
C GLU A 625 2.00 -37.92 -26.44
N SER A 626 2.62 -39.03 -26.01
CA SER A 626 2.19 -40.38 -26.35
C SER A 626 0.77 -40.73 -25.82
N ASN A 627 0.32 -40.07 -24.75
CA ASN A 627 -0.95 -40.35 -24.10
C ASN A 627 -2.07 -39.41 -24.58
N LYS A 628 -2.58 -39.69 -25.78
CA LYS A 628 -3.62 -38.89 -26.46
C LYS A 628 -4.94 -38.74 -25.71
N GLU A 629 -5.23 -39.60 -24.73
CA GLU A 629 -6.48 -39.54 -23.95
C GLU A 629 -6.48 -38.35 -22.97
N PHE A 630 -5.33 -38.08 -22.36
CA PHE A 630 -5.18 -37.02 -21.36
C PHE A 630 -4.33 -35.85 -21.86
N TYR A 631 -3.73 -35.94 -23.03
CA TYR A 631 -2.94 -34.88 -23.64
C TYR A 631 -3.81 -34.00 -24.56
N PRO A 632 -3.61 -32.67 -24.61
CA PRO A 632 -2.73 -31.85 -23.76
C PRO A 632 -3.45 -31.27 -22.54
N THR A 633 -2.66 -30.79 -21.57
CA THR A 633 -3.15 -29.90 -20.52
C THR A 633 -3.52 -28.56 -21.14
N PRO A 634 -4.70 -27.98 -20.86
CA PRO A 634 -5.09 -26.67 -21.39
C PRO A 634 -4.02 -25.60 -21.13
N VAL A 635 -3.73 -24.76 -22.13
CA VAL A 635 -2.66 -23.73 -22.05
C VAL A 635 -2.84 -22.84 -20.81
N GLU A 636 -4.06 -22.36 -20.55
CA GLU A 636 -4.39 -21.56 -19.35
C GLU A 636 -3.98 -22.26 -18.04
N PHE A 637 -4.14 -23.58 -17.98
CA PHE A 637 -3.80 -24.38 -16.82
C PHE A 637 -2.29 -24.52 -16.73
N GLN A 638 -1.60 -24.77 -17.84
CA GLN A 638 -0.14 -24.86 -17.89
C GLN A 638 0.50 -23.58 -17.31
N ARG A 639 0.03 -22.39 -17.72
CA ARG A 639 0.51 -21.08 -17.19
C ARG A 639 0.38 -20.99 -15.67
N LYS A 640 -0.77 -21.40 -15.15
CA LYS A 640 -1.01 -21.41 -13.70
C LYS A 640 -0.14 -22.43 -12.98
N LEU A 641 -0.02 -23.63 -13.52
CA LEU A 641 0.70 -24.74 -12.90
C LEU A 641 2.20 -24.48 -12.81
N ARG A 642 2.84 -23.97 -13.87
CA ARG A 642 4.26 -23.60 -13.84
C ARG A 642 4.56 -22.48 -12.85
N CYS A 643 3.69 -21.45 -12.81
CA CYS A 643 3.80 -20.37 -11.83
C CYS A 643 3.66 -20.88 -10.39
N VAL A 644 2.64 -21.71 -10.12
CA VAL A 644 2.42 -22.32 -8.80
C VAL A 644 3.60 -23.23 -8.43
N ALA A 645 4.10 -24.05 -9.33
CA ALA A 645 5.26 -24.93 -9.09
C ALA A 645 6.50 -24.13 -8.66
N GLY A 646 6.83 -23.04 -9.38
CA GLY A 646 7.90 -22.13 -9.00
C GLY A 646 7.70 -21.50 -7.61
N ILE A 647 6.48 -21.04 -7.30
CA ILE A 647 6.17 -20.47 -5.99
C ILE A 647 6.27 -21.53 -4.88
N GLN A 648 5.85 -22.78 -5.12
CA GLN A 648 6.03 -23.86 -4.15
C GLN A 648 7.51 -24.20 -3.93
N LEU A 649 8.33 -24.21 -4.97
CA LEU A 649 9.79 -24.37 -4.85
C LEU A 649 10.40 -23.26 -3.98
N LEU A 650 10.01 -22.00 -4.18
CA LEU A 650 10.45 -20.89 -3.33
C LEU A 650 9.99 -21.05 -1.87
N LYS A 651 8.82 -21.62 -1.62
CA LYS A 651 8.32 -21.90 -0.26
C LYS A 651 9.07 -23.07 0.39
N LEU A 652 9.37 -24.13 -0.36
CA LEU A 652 10.16 -25.28 0.10
C LEU A 652 11.61 -24.87 0.40
N ALA A 653 12.18 -23.96 -0.38
CA ALA A 653 13.53 -23.41 -0.18
C ALA A 653 13.72 -22.65 1.15
N LYS A 654 12.63 -22.28 1.84
CA LYS A 654 12.68 -21.70 3.18
C LYS A 654 13.02 -22.70 4.27
N VAL A 655 12.72 -23.97 4.03
CA VAL A 655 13.00 -25.06 4.97
C VAL A 655 14.41 -25.55 4.71
N HIS A 656 15.27 -25.44 5.72
CA HIS A 656 16.71 -25.72 5.58
C HIS A 656 16.99 -27.13 5.02
N GLU A 657 16.31 -28.15 5.54
CA GLU A 657 16.50 -29.55 5.10
C GLU A 657 16.11 -29.77 3.64
N LEU A 658 15.00 -29.17 3.19
CA LEU A 658 14.54 -29.27 1.81
C LEU A 658 15.41 -28.44 0.85
N ASN A 659 15.94 -27.31 1.32
CA ASN A 659 16.80 -26.43 0.53
C ASN A 659 18.12 -27.09 0.11
N LYS A 660 18.59 -28.13 0.81
CA LYS A 660 19.77 -28.93 0.44
C LYS A 660 19.58 -29.68 -0.88
N PHE A 661 18.35 -30.11 -1.17
CA PHE A 661 18.00 -30.86 -2.38
C PHE A 661 17.77 -29.95 -3.59
N ILE A 662 17.59 -28.64 -3.37
CA ILE A 662 17.43 -27.66 -4.45
C ILE A 662 18.84 -27.22 -4.90
N GLY A 663 19.41 -27.93 -5.87
CA GLY A 663 20.72 -27.62 -6.44
C GLY A 663 20.71 -26.41 -7.37
N SER A 664 21.89 -26.03 -7.88
CA SER A 664 22.04 -24.94 -8.86
C SER A 664 21.27 -25.23 -10.15
N GLU A 665 21.28 -26.48 -10.62
CA GLU A 665 20.53 -26.92 -11.81
C GLU A 665 19.01 -26.68 -11.67
N SER A 666 18.46 -26.93 -10.48
CA SER A 666 17.05 -26.67 -10.19
C SER A 666 16.73 -25.18 -10.17
N VAL A 667 17.66 -24.34 -9.69
CA VAL A 667 17.49 -22.88 -9.63
C VAL A 667 17.58 -22.27 -11.02
N GLU A 668 18.47 -22.78 -11.87
CA GLU A 668 18.61 -22.34 -13.26
C GLU A 668 17.31 -22.50 -14.05
N LYS A 669 16.59 -23.62 -13.88
CA LYS A 669 15.28 -23.81 -14.52
C LYS A 669 14.23 -22.76 -14.12
N LEU A 670 14.40 -22.07 -12.99
CA LEU A 670 13.49 -20.99 -12.58
C LEU A 670 13.66 -19.72 -13.42
N VAL A 671 14.71 -19.60 -14.25
CA VAL A 671 14.86 -18.50 -15.21
C VAL A 671 13.68 -18.49 -16.20
N ASN A 672 13.15 -19.65 -16.59
CA ASN A 672 11.96 -19.76 -17.43
C ASN A 672 10.76 -18.97 -16.88
N LEU A 673 10.63 -18.83 -15.56
CA LEU A 673 9.55 -18.06 -14.93
C LEU A 673 9.84 -16.56 -14.86
N MET A 674 11.11 -16.16 -14.93
CA MET A 674 11.54 -14.77 -14.98
C MET A 674 11.26 -14.17 -16.37
N GLU A 675 11.40 -14.99 -17.41
CA GLU A 675 11.27 -14.62 -18.82
C GLU A 675 10.04 -15.26 -19.49
N ASP A 676 9.06 -15.70 -18.68
CA ASP A 676 7.84 -16.34 -19.17
C ASP A 676 7.07 -15.47 -20.17
N GLU A 677 6.42 -16.09 -21.16
CA GLU A 677 5.54 -15.42 -22.12
C GLU A 677 4.46 -14.57 -21.43
N SER A 678 3.92 -15.05 -20.30
CA SER A 678 2.83 -14.41 -19.59
C SER A 678 3.34 -13.40 -18.56
N LEU A 679 2.90 -12.14 -18.71
CA LEU A 679 3.20 -11.07 -17.75
C LEU A 679 2.79 -11.45 -16.32
N GLN A 680 1.65 -12.13 -16.15
CA GLN A 680 1.12 -12.49 -14.84
C GLN A 680 2.00 -13.52 -14.13
N VAL A 681 2.61 -14.46 -14.88
CA VAL A 681 3.58 -15.42 -14.33
C VAL A 681 4.84 -14.68 -13.86
N ARG A 682 5.41 -13.83 -14.71
CA ARG A 682 6.60 -13.02 -14.38
C ARG A 682 6.35 -12.12 -13.18
N GLU A 683 5.30 -11.31 -13.20
CA GLU A 683 4.95 -10.39 -12.12
C GLU A 683 4.75 -11.12 -10.78
N THR A 684 4.01 -12.23 -10.79
CA THR A 684 3.73 -13.01 -9.58
C THR A 684 5.00 -13.63 -9.03
N PHE A 685 5.77 -14.35 -9.87
CA PHE A 685 6.98 -15.03 -9.43
C PHE A 685 8.04 -14.05 -8.91
N ILE A 686 8.29 -12.96 -9.65
CA ILE A 686 9.24 -11.90 -9.27
C ILE A 686 8.81 -11.26 -7.95
N THR A 687 7.51 -11.05 -7.72
CA THR A 687 7.01 -10.49 -6.45
C THR A 687 7.30 -11.41 -5.27
N TYR A 688 7.04 -12.72 -5.40
CA TYR A 688 7.37 -13.70 -4.36
C TYR A 688 8.88 -13.81 -4.11
N LEU A 689 9.68 -13.81 -5.17
CA LEU A 689 11.13 -13.85 -5.10
C LEU A 689 11.69 -12.62 -4.36
N LYS A 690 11.31 -11.40 -4.80
CA LYS A 690 11.68 -10.13 -4.15
C LYS A 690 11.31 -10.13 -2.68
N LYS A 691 10.09 -10.57 -2.33
CA LYS A 691 9.62 -10.64 -0.94
C LYS A 691 10.50 -11.54 -0.10
N TYR A 692 10.77 -12.77 -0.54
CA TYR A 692 11.51 -13.74 0.26
C TYR A 692 13.00 -13.43 0.37
N ILE A 693 13.59 -12.79 -0.63
CA ILE A 693 14.95 -12.25 -0.52
C ILE A 693 14.99 -11.07 0.46
N SER A 694 14.03 -10.15 0.37
CA SER A 694 13.97 -8.96 1.25
C SER A 694 13.85 -9.31 2.72
N GLU A 695 13.05 -10.36 3.00
CA GLU A 695 12.82 -10.93 4.34
C GLU A 695 13.92 -11.93 4.76
N GLU A 696 14.94 -12.19 3.93
CA GLU A 696 16.05 -13.11 4.21
C GLU A 696 15.58 -14.54 4.52
N LYS A 697 14.44 -14.96 3.94
CA LYS A 697 13.82 -16.28 4.18
C LYS A 697 14.31 -17.37 3.25
N ILE A 698 14.96 -17.02 2.14
CA ILE A 698 15.54 -17.96 1.19
C ILE A 698 17.03 -17.68 1.01
N SER A 699 17.76 -18.71 0.58
CA SER A 699 19.20 -18.61 0.35
C SER A 699 19.54 -17.58 -0.74
N ILE A 700 20.69 -16.93 -0.59
CA ILE A 700 21.22 -15.98 -1.59
C ILE A 700 21.51 -16.62 -2.96
N LYS A 701 21.44 -17.95 -3.10
CA LYS A 701 21.57 -18.65 -4.39
C LYS A 701 20.47 -18.29 -5.40
N PHE A 702 19.33 -17.78 -4.91
CA PHE A 702 18.22 -17.30 -5.73
C PHE A 702 18.35 -15.81 -6.12
N LEU A 703 19.24 -15.04 -5.47
CA LEU A 703 19.42 -13.61 -5.76
C LEU A 703 19.77 -13.32 -7.23
N PRO A 704 20.65 -14.09 -7.90
CA PRO A 704 21.00 -13.83 -9.30
C PRO A 704 19.81 -13.89 -10.26
N LEU A 705 18.74 -14.62 -9.93
CA LEU A 705 17.55 -14.72 -10.78
C LEU A 705 16.96 -13.34 -11.08
N ILE A 706 17.10 -12.36 -10.18
CA ILE A 706 16.51 -11.02 -10.36
C ILE A 706 17.08 -10.26 -11.57
N PHE A 707 18.27 -10.61 -12.04
CA PHE A 707 18.93 -9.93 -13.15
C PHE A 707 18.44 -10.40 -14.53
N PHE A 708 17.72 -11.53 -14.60
CA PHE A 708 17.05 -11.98 -15.82
C PHE A 708 15.83 -11.11 -16.21
N VAL A 709 15.53 -10.07 -15.41
CA VAL A 709 14.56 -9.00 -15.76
C VAL A 709 15.18 -7.99 -16.77
N ALA A 710 16.42 -8.19 -17.22
CA ALA A 710 17.08 -7.30 -18.18
C ALA A 710 16.26 -7.09 -19.47
N PHE A 711 15.66 -8.15 -20.01
CA PHE A 711 14.84 -8.14 -21.22
C PHE A 711 13.34 -7.92 -20.97
N GLU A 712 12.95 -7.50 -19.77
CA GLU A 712 11.55 -7.33 -19.38
C GLU A 712 10.81 -6.34 -20.30
N PRO A 713 9.79 -6.79 -21.06
CA PRO A 713 9.03 -5.95 -21.99
C PRO A 713 8.12 -4.94 -21.27
N ASP A 714 7.62 -5.27 -20.07
CA ASP A 714 6.80 -4.36 -19.27
C ASP A 714 7.68 -3.33 -18.54
N LYS A 715 7.57 -2.08 -18.99
CA LYS A 715 8.35 -0.96 -18.43
C LYS A 715 8.08 -0.74 -16.94
N THR A 716 6.87 -1.03 -16.46
CA THR A 716 6.47 -0.85 -15.06
C THR A 716 7.17 -1.89 -14.19
N LEU A 717 7.08 -3.17 -14.55
CA LEU A 717 7.71 -4.28 -13.82
C LEU A 717 9.24 -4.15 -13.81
N LYS A 718 9.84 -3.74 -14.94
CA LYS A 718 11.28 -3.45 -15.05
C LYS A 718 11.69 -2.31 -14.12
N HIS A 719 10.94 -1.20 -14.13
CA HIS A 719 11.22 -0.05 -13.30
C HIS A 719 11.07 -0.36 -11.79
N ASP A 720 10.01 -1.08 -11.41
CA ASP A 720 9.76 -1.47 -10.03
C ASP A 720 10.84 -2.42 -9.49
N THR A 721 11.31 -3.35 -10.32
CA THR A 721 12.41 -4.25 -9.96
C THR A 721 13.73 -3.50 -9.83
N ARG A 722 14.00 -2.52 -10.70
CA ARG A 722 15.16 -1.62 -10.56
C ARG A 722 15.13 -0.83 -9.26
N ILE A 723 13.98 -0.25 -8.89
CA ILE A 723 13.83 0.46 -7.61
C ILE A 723 14.11 -0.50 -6.44
N TRP A 724 13.57 -1.72 -6.51
CA TRP A 724 13.80 -2.72 -5.48
C TRP A 724 15.29 -3.07 -5.33
N ILE A 725 16.02 -3.30 -6.42
CA ILE A 725 17.47 -3.56 -6.39
C ILE A 725 18.20 -2.39 -5.72
N GLN A 726 17.92 -1.15 -6.13
CA GLN A 726 18.54 0.05 -5.56
C GLN A 726 18.26 0.20 -4.06
N PHE A 727 17.03 -0.09 -3.63
CA PHE A 727 16.65 -0.10 -2.22
C PHE A 727 17.43 -1.17 -1.44
N MET A 728 17.48 -2.38 -1.97
CA MET A 728 18.17 -3.50 -1.32
C MET A 728 19.69 -3.29 -1.23
N CYS A 729 20.33 -2.69 -2.24
CA CYS A 729 21.75 -2.33 -2.16
C CYS A 729 22.05 -1.33 -1.03
N ARG A 730 21.08 -0.47 -0.68
CA ARG A 730 21.21 0.50 0.41
C ARG A 730 20.89 -0.09 1.79
N LYS A 731 20.17 -1.22 1.86
CA LYS A 731 19.83 -1.90 3.11
C LYS A 731 21.11 -2.32 3.83
N GLU A 732 21.27 -1.92 5.10
CA GLU A 732 22.55 -2.12 5.82
C GLU A 732 23.03 -3.57 5.84
N ILE A 733 22.11 -4.51 6.03
CA ILE A 733 22.43 -5.94 6.09
C ILE A 733 23.05 -6.43 4.76
N PHE A 734 22.49 -6.01 3.64
CA PHE A 734 22.97 -6.40 2.30
C PHE A 734 24.32 -5.76 2.00
N LYS A 735 24.49 -4.49 2.38
CA LYS A 735 25.75 -3.76 2.22
C LYS A 735 26.87 -4.36 3.07
N ARG A 736 26.61 -4.68 4.34
CA ARG A 736 27.62 -5.26 5.26
C ARG A 736 28.07 -6.66 4.81
N ASN A 737 27.14 -7.46 4.31
CA ASN A 737 27.42 -8.84 3.92
C ASN A 737 27.83 -9.01 2.45
N THR A 738 27.84 -7.94 1.66
CA THR A 738 28.22 -7.95 0.23
C THR A 738 27.41 -8.98 -0.59
N PHE A 739 26.10 -9.07 -0.34
CA PHE A 739 25.28 -10.14 -0.92
C PHE A 739 25.18 -10.04 -2.45
N PHE A 740 25.14 -8.84 -3.01
CA PHE A 740 25.06 -8.64 -4.46
C PHE A 740 26.39 -9.02 -5.14
N GLU A 741 27.51 -8.61 -4.57
CA GLU A 741 28.86 -8.89 -5.07
C GLU A 741 29.15 -10.40 -5.01
N ARG A 742 28.75 -11.07 -3.92
CA ARG A 742 28.86 -12.53 -3.77
C ARG A 742 27.88 -13.32 -4.63
N GLY A 743 26.81 -12.67 -5.13
CA GLY A 743 25.87 -13.26 -6.08
C GLY A 743 26.43 -13.35 -7.50
N PHE A 744 27.38 -12.48 -7.85
CA PHE A 744 27.89 -12.31 -9.21
C PHE A 744 28.48 -13.58 -9.85
N PRO A 745 29.30 -14.42 -9.17
CA PRO A 745 29.80 -15.66 -9.78
C PRO A 745 28.70 -16.64 -10.19
N ARG A 746 27.61 -16.70 -9.40
CA ARG A 746 26.44 -17.53 -9.74
C ARG A 746 25.65 -16.94 -10.90
N LEU A 747 25.57 -15.62 -11.00
CA LEU A 747 24.96 -14.96 -12.16
C LEU A 747 25.68 -15.36 -13.45
N ILE A 748 27.01 -15.31 -13.47
CA ILE A 748 27.81 -15.76 -14.62
C ILE A 748 27.49 -17.22 -14.97
N HIS A 749 27.46 -18.11 -13.96
CA HIS A 749 27.11 -19.51 -14.18
C HIS A 749 25.72 -19.68 -14.80
N TYR A 750 24.70 -18.98 -14.29
CA TYR A 750 23.33 -19.09 -14.81
C TYR A 750 23.20 -18.52 -16.22
N ILE A 751 23.89 -17.41 -16.53
CA ILE A 751 23.91 -16.84 -17.89
C ILE A 751 24.61 -17.79 -18.87
N ALA A 752 25.71 -18.44 -18.45
CA ALA A 752 26.46 -19.35 -19.30
C ALA A 752 25.67 -20.60 -19.72
N HIS A 753 24.75 -21.06 -18.88
CA HIS A 753 23.87 -22.21 -19.15
C HIS A 753 22.47 -21.80 -19.63
N HIS A 754 22.25 -20.50 -19.86
CA HIS A 754 20.98 -20.03 -20.39
C HIS A 754 20.74 -20.59 -21.80
N PRO A 755 19.54 -21.10 -22.15
CA PRO A 755 19.29 -21.70 -23.47
C PRO A 755 19.64 -20.75 -24.63
N ASP A 756 19.28 -19.47 -24.48
CA ASP A 756 19.60 -18.47 -25.50
C ASP A 756 21.09 -18.16 -25.63
N VAL A 757 21.94 -18.63 -24.73
CA VAL A 757 23.40 -18.44 -24.75
C VAL A 757 24.10 -19.76 -25.10
N SER A 758 23.77 -20.86 -24.42
CA SER A 758 24.44 -22.17 -24.55
C SER A 758 24.47 -22.68 -25.98
N ASP A 759 23.35 -22.58 -26.69
CA ASP A 759 23.16 -23.22 -27.99
C ASP A 759 23.99 -22.57 -29.11
N GLY A 760 24.49 -21.35 -28.89
CA GLY A 760 25.29 -20.59 -29.86
C GLY A 760 26.74 -20.33 -29.45
N LEU A 761 27.23 -20.92 -28.35
CA LEU A 761 28.63 -20.76 -27.91
C LEU A 761 29.62 -21.54 -28.79
N ASP A 762 29.15 -22.59 -29.47
CA ASP A 762 29.96 -23.47 -30.31
C ASP A 762 30.06 -23.01 -31.78
N GLU A 763 29.16 -22.13 -32.24
CA GLU A 763 29.11 -21.64 -33.63
C GLU A 763 29.75 -20.24 -33.81
N GLY A 764 30.80 -20.16 -34.64
CA GLY A 764 31.72 -19.01 -34.69
C GLY A 764 31.10 -17.63 -35.00
N ASN A 765 30.12 -17.54 -35.89
CA ASN A 765 29.47 -16.27 -36.24
C ASN A 765 28.34 -15.88 -35.28
N GLU A 766 27.65 -16.84 -34.67
CA GLU A 766 26.58 -16.58 -33.70
C GLU A 766 27.12 -16.24 -32.30
N ARG A 767 28.32 -16.75 -31.97
CA ARG A 767 28.98 -16.54 -30.68
C ARG A 767 29.08 -15.07 -30.27
N ILE A 768 29.38 -14.16 -31.20
CA ILE A 768 29.50 -12.71 -30.88
C ILE A 768 28.14 -12.11 -30.50
N VAL A 769 27.07 -12.48 -31.21
CA VAL A 769 25.71 -12.01 -30.92
C VAL A 769 25.24 -12.54 -29.57
N LYS A 770 25.49 -13.82 -29.32
CA LYS A 770 25.11 -14.51 -28.08
C LYS A 770 25.87 -13.97 -26.87
N LEU A 771 27.17 -13.69 -27.02
CA LEU A 771 27.97 -12.98 -25.99
C LEU A 771 27.47 -11.56 -25.76
N LYS A 772 27.01 -10.85 -26.80
CA LYS A 772 26.42 -9.52 -26.65
C LYS A 772 25.12 -9.58 -25.83
N ASN A 773 24.25 -10.54 -26.10
CA ASN A 773 23.03 -10.76 -25.29
C ASN A 773 23.38 -11.11 -23.84
N ALA A 774 24.39 -11.96 -23.62
CA ALA A 774 24.89 -12.28 -22.28
C ALA A 774 25.40 -11.03 -21.52
N LEU A 775 26.05 -10.08 -22.22
CA LEU A 775 26.50 -8.81 -21.64
C LEU A 775 25.33 -7.88 -21.27
N GLU A 776 24.18 -7.96 -21.94
CA GLU A 776 23.02 -7.15 -21.60
C GLU A 776 22.41 -7.52 -20.24
N TYR A 777 22.50 -8.80 -19.82
CA TYR A 777 22.13 -9.19 -18.44
C TYR A 777 23.03 -8.60 -17.35
N LEU A 778 24.24 -8.16 -17.71
CA LEU A 778 25.22 -7.60 -16.78
C LEU A 778 25.19 -6.07 -16.69
N ASN A 779 24.51 -5.39 -17.62
CA ASN A 779 24.37 -3.93 -17.69
C ASN A 779 23.05 -3.44 -17.08
#